data_AF-A0A2P6NG71-F1
#
_entry.id   AF-A0A2P6NG71-F1
#
_cell.length_a   1.000
_cell.length_b   1.000
_cell.length_c   1.000
_cell.angle_alpha   90.00
_cell.angle_beta   90.00
_cell.angle_gamma   90.00
#
_symmetry.space_group_name_H-M   'P 1'
#
loop_
_entity.id
_entity.type
_entity.pdbx_description
1 polymer ?
#
loop_
_entity_poly.entity_id
_entity_poly.type
_entity_poly.pdbx_seq_one_letter_code
_entity_poly.pdbx_strand_id
1 'polypeptide(L)'
;MSMGRSLVSSVGAPQAPISFGDPPRNFTDDTSDVGLLTTNRHNNTARMRSALIFLLLFILSSAESIDCPLPCQNRGVCKVQENTDKNGTIYHTFSCNCDYQYDGPICDTPWGDEPRFMTFVNIYASFTIIINFLLIVWVGYEVYKHGIKYWSGYTVVSYSLSLVAFGALLRVITFAIDPHTIRRIIPRIPYQILFTLSQIVWFSSGFGLCVYWIELAVTSRSRVGLHVKRFRHLFRALVALSYILLLPTCIWIAISNDLPSIVAYDICALLLLFTFVGITVFFGSKLYTIIEDSEKLNKLRSFLRKIVVHMAAIVLVLIGVVVSLVVYLFYAKNKWWFIGIHWTIRVEEFLLCLSVIHILSRKRPDRIETSTELSLQTRSNTRLLLFSCLVAYCACDEVRIIPSIQYGVWEGWGASLAWWGKQFGDRDDFADLFFTMDQVNITNGADSWVLPGLGFNIVRYNAGATSHKPYDGKSMSESWLIPPERQIDALWVDWGSQDPSSSSWNWTRDANQRDMLLKAKKRGANLFELFSNSPVWWQCKDLNPSGGLFGLSNLDESHRDDHAIYLATIARYFKDNFGLEFTSVDAFNEPSNHFWLAVGNQEGCHFDILEMADVIIRLRKQLDRLGMNDTIVSAADENTYDYARFTWTQTPSNEQMGGDRGALYNAVNGKKLWNTEYGDGDGSGMSMAAALNMDLLSLHPTAWCYWQPIDSAQGWGLFWGDIGNKTLFGPSDKHYVMAHYTRHIRPGMQIMNAGFSGSSAAAYDAKENKLVIVSFNNDKEQAGFTFDLSLFSKVNATANVWSTTVGGEKYAQMQKTVKGTILLDVLPSQSIRTYEITAFV
;
A
#
# COMPACT_ATOMS: atom_id res chain seq x y z
N MET A 1 -3.53 3.99 -3.72
CA MET A 1 -2.17 4.03 -4.29
C MET A 1 -1.77 5.47 -4.41
N SER A 2 -0.50 5.78 -4.11
CA SER A 2 0.23 6.91 -4.70
C SER A 2 1.02 6.32 -5.89
N MET A 3 1.32 7.15 -6.89
CA MET A 3 2.22 6.85 -8.02
C MET A 3 3.34 7.88 -7.97
N GLY A 4 4.50 7.59 -8.56
CA GLY A 4 5.61 8.55 -8.61
C GLY A 4 6.26 8.80 -7.24
N ARG A 5 7.51 8.36 -7.11
CA ARG A 5 8.51 8.93 -6.20
C ARG A 5 9.86 8.95 -6.90
N SER A 6 9.85 9.61 -8.05
CA SER A 6 10.87 9.51 -9.08
C SER A 6 12.14 10.28 -8.74
N LEU A 7 13.30 9.79 -9.20
CA LEU A 7 14.61 10.23 -8.72
C LEU A 7 15.72 10.19 -9.77
N VAL A 8 16.52 11.26 -9.76
CA VAL A 8 17.62 11.50 -10.71
C VAL A 8 18.99 11.56 -10.04
N SER A 9 19.97 10.84 -10.61
CA SER A 9 21.39 10.80 -10.20
C SER A 9 22.29 10.26 -11.34
N SER A 10 23.59 10.60 -11.38
CA SER A 10 24.48 10.35 -12.55
C SER A 10 25.60 9.30 -12.36
N VAL A 11 25.57 8.22 -13.17
CA VAL A 11 26.44 7.01 -13.09
C VAL A 11 27.42 6.89 -14.29
N GLY A 12 28.53 6.15 -14.10
CA GLY A 12 29.36 5.59 -15.18
C GLY A 12 29.80 4.14 -14.85
N ALA A 13 30.00 3.28 -15.86
CA ALA A 13 30.19 1.81 -15.74
C ALA A 13 31.67 1.36 -15.95
N PRO A 14 32.07 0.05 -15.75
CA PRO A 14 31.81 -0.99 -16.77
C PRO A 14 31.79 -2.52 -16.36
N GLN A 15 30.98 -3.32 -17.11
CA GLN A 15 31.24 -4.64 -17.77
C GLN A 15 31.53 -6.02 -17.05
N ALA A 16 30.74 -7.03 -17.52
CA ALA A 16 31.12 -8.36 -18.12
C ALA A 16 30.95 -9.73 -17.37
N PRO A 17 30.73 -10.88 -18.09
CA PRO A 17 30.02 -12.10 -17.59
C PRO A 17 30.70 -13.49 -17.93
N ILE A 18 29.99 -14.65 -17.79
CA ILE A 18 30.18 -15.95 -18.56
C ILE A 18 29.12 -17.06 -18.23
N SER A 19 28.97 -18.10 -19.08
CA SER A 19 28.07 -19.29 -19.02
C SER A 19 28.83 -20.65 -18.86
N PHE A 20 28.38 -21.92 -19.09
CA PHE A 20 27.26 -22.63 -19.77
C PHE A 20 27.18 -24.12 -19.29
N GLY A 21 26.11 -24.91 -19.60
CA GLY A 21 26.11 -26.40 -19.47
C GLY A 21 24.73 -27.11 -19.51
N ASP A 22 24.63 -28.35 -20.03
CA ASP A 22 23.37 -29.12 -20.30
C ASP A 22 23.56 -30.69 -20.30
N PRO A 23 22.67 -31.59 -20.82
CA PRO A 23 21.91 -32.69 -20.14
C PRO A 23 22.52 -34.13 -20.39
N PRO A 24 21.85 -35.32 -20.59
CA PRO A 24 20.42 -35.81 -20.53
C PRO A 24 20.15 -37.30 -20.05
N ARG A 25 18.88 -37.80 -20.22
CA ARG A 25 18.38 -39.18 -20.60
C ARG A 25 17.73 -40.20 -19.60
N ASN A 26 16.39 -40.40 -19.79
CA ASN A 26 15.63 -41.63 -20.20
C ASN A 26 15.18 -42.82 -19.28
N PHE A 27 14.06 -43.45 -19.73
CA PHE A 27 13.46 -44.81 -19.49
C PHE A 27 12.57 -45.00 -18.21
N THR A 28 11.23 -45.18 -18.29
CA THR A 28 10.33 -46.37 -18.57
C THR A 28 10.23 -47.40 -17.41
N ASP A 29 9.15 -48.17 -17.14
CA ASP A 29 7.84 -48.43 -17.82
C ASP A 29 6.75 -49.00 -16.85
N ASP A 30 5.56 -49.36 -17.37
CA ASP A 30 4.60 -50.41 -16.89
C ASP A 30 3.85 -50.30 -15.52
N THR A 31 2.68 -50.94 -15.24
CA THR A 31 1.36 -51.11 -15.93
C THR A 31 0.30 -51.72 -14.97
N SER A 32 -1.02 -51.59 -15.28
CA SER A 32 -2.15 -52.51 -14.93
C SER A 32 -2.60 -52.65 -13.44
N ASP A 33 -3.85 -53.03 -13.07
CA ASP A 33 -5.13 -53.12 -13.81
C ASP A 33 -6.40 -53.15 -12.89
N VAL A 34 -7.58 -52.89 -13.50
CA VAL A 34 -8.98 -53.42 -13.30
C VAL A 34 -9.49 -53.84 -11.88
N GLY A 35 -10.74 -53.57 -11.44
CA GLY A 35 -11.86 -52.79 -12.02
C GLY A 35 -13.29 -53.29 -11.64
N LEU A 36 -14.33 -52.63 -12.20
CA LEU A 36 -15.71 -53.09 -12.48
C LEU A 36 -16.84 -53.22 -11.40
N LEU A 37 -17.92 -52.41 -11.59
CA LEU A 37 -19.39 -52.72 -11.53
C LEU A 37 -20.09 -53.10 -10.18
N THR A 38 -21.42 -52.99 -9.93
CA THR A 38 -22.56 -52.18 -10.47
C THR A 38 -23.81 -52.23 -9.53
N THR A 39 -24.82 -51.36 -9.82
CA THR A 39 -26.30 -51.50 -9.61
C THR A 39 -26.97 -50.85 -8.39
N ASN A 40 -28.30 -50.55 -8.39
CA ASN A 40 -29.18 -49.85 -9.38
C ASN A 40 -30.56 -49.48 -8.73
N ARG A 41 -31.32 -48.55 -9.34
CA ARG A 41 -32.79 -48.30 -9.26
C ARG A 41 -33.47 -47.73 -7.99
N HIS A 42 -34.09 -46.55 -8.19
CA HIS A 42 -35.52 -46.17 -7.96
C HIS A 42 -36.19 -46.28 -6.56
N ASN A 43 -37.22 -45.50 -6.20
CA ASN A 43 -37.82 -44.23 -6.68
C ASN A 43 -38.80 -43.71 -5.60
N ASN A 44 -38.98 -42.38 -5.43
CA ASN A 44 -40.29 -41.69 -5.48
C ASN A 44 -40.31 -40.23 -4.93
N THR A 45 -40.63 -39.31 -5.83
CA THR A 45 -41.51 -38.12 -5.66
C THR A 45 -41.45 -37.26 -4.38
N ALA A 46 -40.54 -36.29 -4.39
CA ALA A 46 -40.84 -34.84 -4.33
C ALA A 46 -41.99 -34.29 -3.45
N ARG A 47 -41.64 -33.42 -2.48
CA ARG A 47 -42.22 -32.05 -2.33
C ARG A 47 -41.48 -31.17 -1.30
N MET A 48 -40.52 -30.37 -1.76
CA MET A 48 -40.49 -28.91 -1.51
C MET A 48 -39.33 -28.25 -2.29
N ARG A 49 -39.65 -27.26 -3.13
CA ARG A 49 -38.67 -26.45 -3.87
C ARG A 49 -38.28 -25.26 -3.00
N SER A 50 -37.00 -25.17 -2.63
CA SER A 50 -36.31 -23.94 -2.16
C SER A 50 -34.79 -24.14 -2.05
N ALA A 51 -34.31 -25.36 -1.81
CA ALA A 51 -32.88 -25.68 -1.66
C ALA A 51 -32.18 -26.10 -2.98
N LEU A 52 -32.73 -25.74 -4.15
CA LEU A 52 -32.40 -26.40 -5.43
C LEU A 52 -31.68 -25.50 -6.47
N ILE A 53 -30.91 -24.50 -6.02
CA ILE A 53 -30.09 -23.65 -6.90
C ILE A 53 -28.59 -23.97 -6.78
N PHE A 54 -28.12 -24.43 -5.61
CA PHE A 54 -26.71 -24.79 -5.38
C PHE A 54 -26.29 -26.19 -5.83
N LEU A 55 -27.19 -26.99 -6.40
CA LEU A 55 -26.94 -28.39 -6.79
C LEU A 55 -27.17 -28.69 -8.29
N LEU A 56 -27.20 -27.65 -9.13
CA LEU A 56 -27.60 -27.74 -10.54
C LEU A 56 -26.53 -27.24 -11.53
N LEU A 57 -25.26 -27.31 -11.12
CA LEU A 57 -24.08 -26.98 -11.95
C LEU A 57 -23.13 -28.18 -12.19
N PHE A 58 -23.60 -29.42 -11.99
CA PHE A 58 -22.76 -30.62 -12.08
C PHE A 58 -23.32 -31.78 -12.91
N ILE A 59 -24.22 -31.50 -13.87
CA ILE A 59 -24.56 -32.44 -14.96
C ILE A 59 -24.75 -31.65 -16.27
N LEU A 60 -23.64 -31.24 -16.92
CA LEU A 60 -23.59 -30.92 -18.36
C LEU A 60 -22.16 -30.63 -18.87
N SER A 61 -21.33 -31.68 -18.95
CA SER A 61 -20.13 -31.72 -19.83
C SER A 61 -19.38 -33.05 -19.72
N SER A 62 -19.96 -34.12 -20.28
CA SER A 62 -19.12 -35.20 -20.83
C SER A 62 -18.54 -34.71 -22.17
N ALA A 63 -17.63 -33.73 -22.08
CA ALA A 63 -16.75 -33.42 -23.20
C ALA A 63 -15.88 -34.65 -23.46
N GLU A 64 -15.56 -34.92 -24.72
CA GLU A 64 -14.62 -35.98 -25.06
C GLU A 64 -13.27 -35.67 -24.40
N SER A 65 -12.73 -36.64 -23.65
CA SER A 65 -11.49 -36.45 -22.91
C SER A 65 -10.33 -36.42 -23.88
N ILE A 66 -9.96 -35.21 -24.33
CA ILE A 66 -8.70 -34.95 -25.02
C ILE A 66 -7.57 -35.46 -24.10
N ASP A 67 -6.88 -36.52 -24.51
CA ASP A 67 -5.78 -37.09 -23.75
C ASP A 67 -4.73 -36.00 -23.48
N CYS A 68 -4.48 -35.73 -22.20
CA CYS A 68 -3.50 -34.72 -21.83
C CYS A 68 -2.09 -35.33 -21.84
N PRO A 69 -1.15 -34.80 -22.66
CA PRO A 69 0.21 -35.33 -22.75
C PRO A 69 1.13 -34.89 -21.61
N LEU A 70 0.66 -34.04 -20.67
CA LEU A 70 1.47 -33.56 -19.54
C LEU A 70 1.39 -34.50 -18.33
N PRO A 71 2.51 -35.11 -17.89
CA PRO A 71 2.55 -35.97 -16.70
C PRO A 71 2.57 -35.12 -15.42
N CYS A 72 1.43 -34.55 -15.06
CA CYS A 72 1.29 -33.74 -13.86
C CYS A 72 1.57 -34.55 -12.58
N GLN A 73 2.60 -34.16 -11.84
CA GLN A 73 3.04 -34.79 -10.60
C GLN A 73 2.27 -34.25 -9.39
N ASN A 74 2.51 -34.83 -8.21
CA ASN A 74 2.06 -34.31 -6.90
C ASN A 74 0.57 -33.91 -6.85
N ARG A 75 -0.30 -34.73 -7.46
CA ARG A 75 -1.77 -34.53 -7.55
C ARG A 75 -2.21 -33.33 -8.40
N GLY A 76 -1.32 -32.72 -9.16
CA GLY A 76 -1.67 -31.72 -10.16
C GLY A 76 -2.64 -32.30 -11.20
N VAL A 77 -3.69 -31.56 -11.53
CA VAL A 77 -4.69 -31.97 -12.51
C VAL A 77 -4.39 -31.26 -13.83
N CYS A 78 -4.26 -31.98 -14.94
CA CYS A 78 -4.11 -31.33 -16.23
C CYS A 78 -5.37 -30.53 -16.60
N LYS A 79 -5.16 -29.28 -17.05
CA LYS A 79 -6.16 -28.45 -17.70
C LYS A 79 -5.86 -28.34 -19.19
N VAL A 80 -6.86 -28.66 -19.99
CA VAL A 80 -6.93 -28.26 -21.40
C VAL A 80 -7.57 -26.88 -21.46
N GLN A 81 -6.92 -25.93 -22.12
CA GLN A 81 -7.52 -24.66 -22.51
C GLN A 81 -7.60 -24.62 -24.03
N GLU A 82 -8.82 -24.43 -24.54
CA GLU A 82 -9.07 -24.18 -25.95
C GLU A 82 -8.81 -22.70 -26.27
N ASN A 83 -8.07 -22.45 -27.35
CA ASN A 83 -7.81 -21.11 -27.86
C ASN A 83 -8.11 -21.09 -29.36
N THR A 84 -8.40 -19.91 -29.89
CA THR A 84 -8.57 -19.69 -31.33
C THR A 84 -7.50 -18.73 -31.83
N ASP A 85 -6.87 -19.03 -32.97
CA ASP A 85 -5.94 -18.09 -33.62
C ASP A 85 -6.69 -16.97 -34.38
N LYS A 86 -5.94 -16.03 -34.96
CA LYS A 86 -6.50 -14.90 -35.73
C LYS A 86 -7.19 -15.31 -37.04
N ASN A 87 -7.06 -16.57 -37.47
CA ASN A 87 -7.67 -17.12 -38.68
C ASN A 87 -8.91 -18.00 -38.37
N GLY A 88 -9.23 -18.23 -37.09
CA GLY A 88 -10.30 -19.13 -36.68
C GLY A 88 -9.86 -20.57 -36.39
N THR A 89 -8.56 -20.89 -36.46
CA THR A 89 -8.03 -22.22 -36.14
C THR A 89 -8.10 -22.45 -34.64
N ILE A 90 -8.77 -23.52 -34.21
CA ILE A 90 -8.81 -23.93 -32.81
C ILE A 90 -7.54 -24.73 -32.47
N TYR A 91 -6.90 -24.41 -31.35
CA TYR A 91 -5.75 -25.15 -30.82
C TYR A 91 -5.83 -25.24 -29.28
N HIS A 92 -5.36 -26.36 -28.73
CA HIS A 92 -5.41 -26.62 -27.30
C HIS A 92 -4.04 -26.39 -26.64
N THR A 93 -4.01 -25.58 -25.58
CA THR A 93 -2.86 -25.45 -24.69
C THR A 93 -3.10 -26.27 -23.43
N PHE A 94 -2.12 -27.08 -23.04
CA PHE A 94 -2.17 -27.93 -21.84
C PHE A 94 -1.36 -27.29 -20.71
N SER A 95 -1.83 -27.42 -19.47
CA SER A 95 -1.11 -26.95 -18.28
C SER A 95 -1.45 -27.80 -17.05
N CYS A 96 -0.53 -27.94 -16.09
CA CYS A 96 -0.82 -28.62 -14.83
C CYS A 96 -1.33 -27.65 -13.76
N ASN A 97 -2.53 -27.91 -13.24
CA ASN A 97 -3.13 -27.15 -12.14
C ASN A 97 -2.80 -27.85 -10.80
N CYS A 98 -1.73 -27.39 -10.16
CA CYS A 98 -1.09 -28.04 -9.00
C CYS A 98 -1.96 -28.07 -7.73
N ASP A 99 -1.75 -29.10 -6.90
CA ASP A 99 -2.21 -29.10 -5.51
C ASP A 99 -1.41 -28.05 -4.69
N TYR A 100 -1.88 -27.71 -3.51
CA TYR A 100 -1.16 -26.80 -2.61
C TYR A 100 0.22 -27.38 -2.25
N GLN A 101 1.20 -26.51 -1.99
CA GLN A 101 2.60 -26.86 -1.68
C GLN A 101 3.49 -27.23 -2.89
N TYR A 102 2.97 -27.15 -4.12
CA TYR A 102 3.74 -27.42 -5.35
C TYR A 102 3.49 -26.37 -6.45
N ASP A 103 4.57 -25.96 -7.12
CA ASP A 103 4.62 -25.14 -8.32
C ASP A 103 5.31 -25.94 -9.47
N GLY A 104 5.61 -25.26 -10.58
CA GLY A 104 6.35 -25.82 -11.72
C GLY A 104 5.43 -26.29 -12.86
N PRO A 105 5.95 -26.44 -14.08
CA PRO A 105 5.13 -26.70 -15.28
C PRO A 105 4.38 -28.04 -15.22
N ILE A 106 4.90 -28.99 -14.43
CA ILE A 106 4.29 -30.29 -14.16
C ILE A 106 4.05 -30.55 -12.66
N CYS A 107 4.00 -29.50 -11.83
CA CYS A 107 3.80 -29.59 -10.38
C CYS A 107 4.89 -30.38 -9.64
N ASP A 108 6.12 -30.33 -10.17
CA ASP A 108 7.32 -30.98 -9.66
C ASP A 108 8.04 -30.19 -8.56
N THR A 109 7.85 -28.87 -8.50
CA THR A 109 8.68 -27.94 -7.72
C THR A 109 8.02 -27.64 -6.36
N PRO A 110 8.48 -28.21 -5.23
CA PRO A 110 7.79 -28.05 -3.95
C PRO A 110 8.10 -26.67 -3.34
N TRP A 111 7.10 -25.98 -2.79
CA TRP A 111 7.28 -24.64 -2.20
C TRP A 111 8.36 -24.62 -1.11
N GLY A 112 8.49 -25.73 -0.37
CA GLY A 112 9.47 -25.89 0.70
C GLY A 112 10.94 -25.96 0.26
N ASP A 113 11.22 -26.08 -1.04
CA ASP A 113 12.59 -26.09 -1.59
C ASP A 113 13.06 -24.70 -2.06
N GLU A 114 12.19 -23.67 -2.05
CA GLU A 114 12.57 -22.30 -2.40
C GLU A 114 13.11 -21.52 -1.18
N PRO A 115 14.39 -21.06 -1.17
CA PRO A 115 14.97 -20.37 -0.02
C PRO A 115 14.31 -19.04 0.35
N ARG A 116 13.81 -18.29 -0.66
CA ARG A 116 13.09 -17.03 -0.44
C ARG A 116 11.77 -17.29 0.27
N PHE A 117 10.85 -18.07 -0.32
CA PHE A 117 9.60 -18.47 0.34
C PHE A 117 9.82 -19.09 1.74
N MET A 118 10.80 -19.99 1.90
CA MET A 118 11.09 -20.59 3.20
C MET A 118 11.55 -19.59 4.28
N THR A 119 12.13 -18.47 3.89
CA THR A 119 12.44 -17.38 4.83
C THR A 119 11.15 -16.77 5.40
N PHE A 120 10.14 -16.51 4.56
CA PHE A 120 8.84 -16.02 5.00
C PHE A 120 8.07 -17.07 5.81
N VAL A 121 8.13 -18.35 5.43
CA VAL A 121 7.53 -19.46 6.21
C VAL A 121 8.15 -19.56 7.61
N ASN A 122 9.46 -19.35 7.74
CA ASN A 122 10.14 -19.34 9.05
C ASN A 122 9.77 -18.11 9.90
N ILE A 123 9.64 -16.92 9.32
CA ILE A 123 9.14 -15.71 10.02
C ILE A 123 7.70 -15.93 10.49
N TYR A 124 6.82 -16.44 9.62
CA TYR A 124 5.43 -16.77 9.90
C TYR A 124 5.27 -17.83 11.01
N ALA A 125 6.10 -18.88 10.99
CA ALA A 125 6.16 -19.88 12.04
C ALA A 125 6.60 -19.25 13.38
N SER A 126 7.67 -18.46 13.38
CA SER A 126 8.18 -17.77 14.57
C SER A 126 7.13 -16.82 15.18
N PHE A 127 6.45 -16.04 14.34
CA PHE A 127 5.32 -15.21 14.74
C PHE A 127 4.20 -16.04 15.40
N THR A 128 3.78 -17.13 14.75
CA THR A 128 2.72 -18.02 15.25
C THR A 128 3.08 -18.65 16.59
N ILE A 129 4.35 -19.05 16.78
CA ILE A 129 4.88 -19.59 18.04
C ILE A 129 4.85 -18.52 19.14
N ILE A 130 5.38 -17.32 18.87
CA ILE A 130 5.47 -16.22 19.85
C ILE A 130 4.09 -15.81 20.36
N ILE A 131 3.12 -15.55 19.46
CA ILE A 131 1.79 -15.09 19.89
C ILE A 131 1.05 -16.17 20.71
N ASN A 132 1.19 -17.45 20.36
CA ASN A 132 0.56 -18.53 21.11
C ASN A 132 1.28 -18.80 22.44
N PHE A 133 2.60 -18.67 22.50
CA PHE A 133 3.34 -18.72 23.76
C PHE A 133 2.92 -17.60 24.72
N LEU A 134 2.70 -16.37 24.22
CA LEU A 134 2.18 -15.27 25.01
C LEU A 134 0.75 -15.54 25.57
N LEU A 135 -0.12 -16.22 24.81
CA LEU A 135 -1.42 -16.67 25.33
C LEU A 135 -1.27 -17.67 26.50
N ILE A 136 -0.35 -18.64 26.38
CA ILE A 136 -0.07 -19.62 27.45
C ILE A 136 0.46 -18.93 28.70
N VAL A 137 1.43 -18.01 28.55
CA VAL A 137 2.00 -17.22 29.64
C VAL A 137 0.93 -16.37 30.34
N TRP A 138 0.02 -15.74 29.58
CA TRP A 138 -1.07 -14.97 30.16
C TRP A 138 -2.05 -15.86 30.95
N VAL A 139 -2.47 -17.01 30.40
CA VAL A 139 -3.32 -17.95 31.16
C VAL A 139 -2.62 -18.40 32.46
N GLY A 140 -1.32 -18.71 32.42
CA GLY A 140 -0.52 -19.01 33.61
C GLY A 140 -0.47 -17.87 34.63
N TYR A 141 -0.32 -16.62 34.17
CA TYR A 141 -0.38 -15.44 35.02
C TYR A 141 -1.76 -15.25 35.69
N GLU A 142 -2.86 -15.52 34.99
CA GLU A 142 -4.21 -15.43 35.56
C GLU A 142 -4.51 -16.53 36.59
N VAL A 143 -3.93 -17.74 36.42
CA VAL A 143 -3.93 -18.80 37.44
C VAL A 143 -3.16 -18.35 38.69
N TYR A 144 -1.94 -17.82 38.51
CA TYR A 144 -1.10 -17.33 39.61
C TYR A 144 -1.76 -16.20 40.40
N LYS A 145 -2.22 -15.16 39.69
CA LYS A 145 -2.86 -13.94 40.22
C LYS A 145 -4.12 -14.19 41.07
N HIS A 146 -4.86 -15.27 40.79
CA HIS A 146 -6.05 -15.64 41.56
C HIS A 146 -5.82 -16.79 42.55
N GLY A 147 -4.66 -17.44 42.49
CA GLY A 147 -4.26 -18.53 43.37
C GLY A 147 -4.85 -19.89 42.96
N ILE A 148 -4.03 -20.94 43.04
CA ILE A 148 -4.38 -22.31 42.63
C ILE A 148 -5.67 -22.81 43.31
N LYS A 149 -5.92 -22.42 44.57
CA LYS A 149 -7.10 -22.80 45.36
C LYS A 149 -8.42 -22.19 44.84
N TYR A 150 -8.37 -21.13 44.03
CA TYR A 150 -9.51 -20.61 43.28
C TYR A 150 -9.76 -21.44 42.01
N TRP A 151 -8.68 -21.84 41.33
CA TRP A 151 -8.75 -22.60 40.08
C TRP A 151 -9.22 -24.06 40.27
N SER A 152 -8.91 -24.67 41.42
CA SER A 152 -9.34 -26.04 41.77
C SER A 152 -10.86 -26.20 41.95
N GLY A 153 -11.64 -25.14 41.83
CA GLY A 153 -13.10 -25.15 41.94
C GLY A 153 -13.87 -25.62 40.70
N TYR A 154 -13.18 -26.05 39.62
CA TYR A 154 -13.79 -26.56 38.36
C TYR A 154 -14.93 -25.69 37.80
N THR A 155 -14.63 -24.41 37.58
CA THR A 155 -15.57 -23.45 36.97
C THR A 155 -15.51 -23.48 35.43
N VAL A 156 -16.55 -22.95 34.80
CA VAL A 156 -16.59 -22.67 33.35
C VAL A 156 -15.43 -21.76 32.90
N VAL A 157 -14.99 -20.84 33.77
CA VAL A 157 -13.84 -19.95 33.53
C VAL A 157 -12.54 -20.75 33.41
N SER A 158 -12.25 -21.59 34.41
CA SER A 158 -11.06 -22.46 34.42
C SER A 158 -11.08 -23.48 33.27
N TYR A 159 -12.25 -23.97 32.86
CA TYR A 159 -12.41 -24.82 31.68
C TYR A 159 -12.01 -24.09 30.39
N SER A 160 -12.67 -22.95 30.09
CA SER A 160 -12.42 -22.17 28.88
C SER A 160 -10.95 -21.72 28.77
N LEU A 161 -10.36 -21.20 29.85
CA LEU A 161 -8.97 -20.75 29.85
C LEU A 161 -7.97 -21.90 29.66
N SER A 162 -8.25 -23.09 30.22
CA SER A 162 -7.41 -24.27 30.01
C SER A 162 -7.47 -24.74 28.55
N LEU A 163 -8.64 -24.68 27.90
CA LEU A 163 -8.78 -25.01 26.47
C LEU A 163 -8.11 -23.97 25.55
N VAL A 164 -8.12 -22.68 25.91
CA VAL A 164 -7.37 -21.65 25.17
C VAL A 164 -5.87 -21.97 25.21
N ALA A 165 -5.31 -22.22 26.40
CA ALA A 165 -3.91 -22.57 26.57
C ALA A 165 -3.53 -23.89 25.89
N PHE A 166 -4.39 -24.91 25.92
CA PHE A 166 -4.16 -26.19 25.24
C PHE A 166 -4.15 -26.04 23.71
N GLY A 167 -5.12 -25.32 23.13
CA GLY A 167 -5.11 -25.02 21.69
C GLY A 167 -3.87 -24.21 21.26
N ALA A 168 -3.46 -23.24 22.09
CA ALA A 168 -2.24 -22.47 21.86
C ALA A 168 -0.97 -23.35 21.95
N LEU A 169 -0.92 -24.33 22.86
CA LEU A 169 0.17 -25.30 22.94
C LEU A 169 0.25 -26.18 21.69
N LEU A 170 -0.89 -26.64 21.17
CA LEU A 170 -0.95 -27.37 19.89
C LEU A 170 -0.46 -26.51 18.71
N ARG A 171 -0.80 -25.21 18.68
CA ARG A 171 -0.25 -24.26 17.70
C ARG A 171 1.27 -24.08 17.84
N VAL A 172 1.80 -23.94 19.07
CA VAL A 172 3.26 -23.87 19.29
C VAL A 172 3.96 -25.12 18.77
N ILE A 173 3.47 -26.31 19.10
CA ILE A 173 4.09 -27.59 18.70
C ILE A 173 4.05 -27.78 17.17
N THR A 174 2.88 -27.60 16.55
CA THR A 174 2.72 -27.83 15.10
C THR A 174 3.57 -26.86 14.26
N PHE A 175 3.62 -25.58 14.61
CA PHE A 175 4.37 -24.57 13.86
C PHE A 175 5.87 -24.56 14.16
N ALA A 176 6.30 -25.02 15.33
CA ALA A 176 7.73 -25.21 15.63
C ALA A 176 8.35 -26.31 14.75
N ILE A 177 7.65 -27.43 14.60
CA ILE A 177 8.14 -28.59 13.83
C ILE A 177 7.94 -28.36 12.33
N ASP A 178 6.69 -28.19 11.87
CA ASP A 178 6.37 -28.21 10.44
C ASP A 178 5.14 -27.35 10.09
N PRO A 179 5.33 -26.04 9.83
CA PRO A 179 4.23 -25.14 9.48
C PRO A 179 3.58 -25.57 8.16
N HIS A 180 2.30 -25.99 8.24
CA HIS A 180 1.49 -26.44 7.10
C HIS A 180 2.09 -27.57 6.27
N THR A 181 2.86 -28.48 6.88
CA THR A 181 3.61 -29.56 6.20
C THR A 181 4.62 -29.09 5.13
N ILE A 182 4.91 -27.78 5.04
CA ILE A 182 5.78 -27.21 3.99
C ILE A 182 7.22 -27.74 4.11
N ARG A 183 7.69 -28.08 5.33
CA ARG A 183 9.01 -28.69 5.53
C ARG A 183 9.00 -30.20 5.26
N ARG A 184 7.83 -30.82 5.11
CA ARG A 184 7.62 -32.27 4.86
C ARG A 184 8.20 -33.17 5.96
N ILE A 185 8.19 -32.70 7.21
CA ILE A 185 8.68 -33.40 8.41
C ILE A 185 7.57 -34.20 9.09
N ILE A 186 6.36 -33.66 9.20
CA ILE A 186 5.20 -34.35 9.80
C ILE A 186 4.32 -34.92 8.68
N PRO A 187 3.99 -36.22 8.70
CA PRO A 187 3.01 -36.79 7.77
C PRO A 187 1.65 -36.08 7.84
N ARG A 188 1.01 -35.90 6.68
CA ARG A 188 -0.19 -35.05 6.55
C ARG A 188 -1.34 -35.42 7.50
N ILE A 189 -1.55 -36.71 7.78
CA ILE A 189 -2.63 -37.20 8.67
C ILE A 189 -2.47 -36.68 10.12
N PRO A 190 -1.37 -36.97 10.85
CA PRO A 190 -1.18 -36.43 12.20
C PRO A 190 -1.06 -34.90 12.24
N TYR A 191 -0.49 -34.25 11.21
CA TYR A 191 -0.51 -32.79 11.13
C TYR A 191 -1.96 -32.25 11.11
N GLN A 192 -2.81 -32.76 10.22
CA GLN A 192 -4.19 -32.30 10.08
C GLN A 192 -4.97 -32.45 11.39
N ILE A 193 -4.80 -33.59 12.09
CA ILE A 193 -5.47 -33.85 13.38
C ILE A 193 -5.00 -32.87 14.46
N LEU A 194 -3.70 -32.62 14.59
CA LEU A 194 -3.17 -31.66 15.58
C LEU A 194 -3.58 -30.22 15.25
N PHE A 195 -3.60 -29.87 13.97
CA PHE A 195 -3.99 -28.54 13.48
C PHE A 195 -5.46 -28.24 13.78
N THR A 196 -6.39 -29.11 13.41
CA THR A 196 -7.83 -28.90 13.62
C THR A 196 -8.22 -29.04 15.09
N LEU A 197 -7.60 -29.93 15.86
CA LEU A 197 -7.89 -30.11 17.30
C LEU A 197 -7.75 -28.79 18.09
N SER A 198 -6.79 -27.93 17.72
CA SER A 198 -6.64 -26.59 18.31
C SER A 198 -7.88 -25.70 18.09
N GLN A 199 -8.51 -25.79 16.91
CA GLN A 199 -9.73 -25.05 16.58
C GLN A 199 -10.96 -25.64 17.30
N ILE A 200 -11.05 -26.97 17.43
CA ILE A 200 -12.15 -27.64 18.14
C ILE A 200 -12.18 -27.20 19.61
N VAL A 201 -11.04 -27.17 20.29
CA VAL A 201 -10.99 -26.72 21.70
C VAL A 201 -11.25 -25.23 21.86
N TRP A 202 -10.94 -24.40 20.86
CA TRP A 202 -11.27 -22.97 20.88
C TRP A 202 -12.77 -22.69 20.60
N PHE A 203 -13.42 -23.41 19.68
CA PHE A 203 -14.89 -23.39 19.55
C PHE A 203 -15.57 -23.82 20.85
N SER A 204 -15.10 -24.90 21.47
CA SER A 204 -15.56 -25.38 22.77
C SER A 204 -15.39 -24.33 23.88
N SER A 205 -14.25 -23.63 23.91
CA SER A 205 -14.00 -22.51 24.83
C SER A 205 -14.97 -21.33 24.60
N GLY A 206 -15.27 -21.00 23.34
CA GLY A 206 -16.24 -19.98 22.95
C GLY A 206 -17.65 -20.29 23.45
N PHE A 207 -18.16 -21.51 23.23
CA PHE A 207 -19.44 -21.91 23.81
C PHE A 207 -19.40 -22.03 25.35
N GLY A 208 -18.24 -22.32 25.94
CA GLY A 208 -18.00 -22.17 27.38
C GLY A 208 -18.23 -20.74 27.86
N LEU A 209 -17.71 -19.73 27.14
CA LEU A 209 -17.97 -18.32 27.44
C LEU A 209 -19.48 -17.98 27.34
N CYS A 210 -20.23 -18.58 26.41
CA CYS A 210 -21.69 -18.45 26.37
C CYS A 210 -22.38 -19.00 27.64
N VAL A 211 -21.91 -20.12 28.21
CA VAL A 211 -22.41 -20.63 29.49
C VAL A 211 -22.06 -19.66 30.64
N TYR A 212 -20.86 -19.09 30.66
CA TYR A 212 -20.44 -18.08 31.64
C TYR A 212 -21.33 -16.83 31.60
N TRP A 213 -21.70 -16.33 30.41
CA TRP A 213 -22.62 -15.21 30.26
C TRP A 213 -24.00 -15.48 30.90
N ILE A 214 -24.54 -16.68 30.71
CA ILE A 214 -25.79 -17.11 31.35
C ILE A 214 -25.66 -17.11 32.87
N GLU A 215 -24.58 -17.66 33.41
CA GLU A 215 -24.40 -17.78 34.86
C GLU A 215 -24.15 -16.40 35.51
N LEU A 216 -23.49 -15.47 34.80
CA LEU A 216 -23.43 -14.05 35.19
C LEU A 216 -24.81 -13.39 35.21
N ALA A 217 -25.59 -13.50 34.12
CA ALA A 217 -26.92 -12.90 33.98
C ALA A 217 -27.96 -13.45 34.96
N VAL A 218 -27.86 -14.73 35.36
CA VAL A 218 -28.71 -15.33 36.41
C VAL A 218 -28.35 -14.78 37.79
N THR A 219 -27.06 -14.52 38.08
CA THR A 219 -26.66 -14.01 39.40
C THR A 219 -27.03 -12.54 39.68
N SER A 220 -27.32 -11.73 38.66
CA SER A 220 -27.64 -10.29 38.83
C SER A 220 -29.09 -9.98 39.25
N ARG A 221 -29.94 -11.01 39.48
CA ARG A 221 -31.34 -10.89 39.96
C ARG A 221 -32.27 -9.98 39.13
N SER A 222 -31.94 -9.69 37.88
CA SER A 222 -32.85 -9.00 36.95
C SER A 222 -34.01 -9.91 36.51
N ARG A 223 -35.13 -9.34 36.01
CA ARG A 223 -36.26 -10.13 35.43
C ARG A 223 -35.79 -11.07 34.31
N VAL A 224 -34.73 -10.69 33.58
CA VAL A 224 -34.13 -11.47 32.49
C VAL A 224 -33.50 -12.79 32.99
N GLY A 225 -32.98 -12.83 34.21
CA GLY A 225 -32.37 -14.02 34.82
C GLY A 225 -33.33 -15.20 34.99
N LEU A 226 -34.65 -14.98 35.01
CA LEU A 226 -35.67 -16.03 35.01
C LEU A 226 -35.86 -16.67 33.62
N HIS A 227 -35.82 -15.87 32.56
CA HIS A 227 -36.01 -16.34 31.19
C HIS A 227 -34.74 -17.00 30.64
N VAL A 228 -33.58 -16.38 30.87
CA VAL A 228 -32.26 -16.86 30.42
C VAL A 228 -31.88 -18.21 31.05
N LYS A 229 -32.41 -18.53 32.25
CA LYS A 229 -32.16 -19.80 32.94
C LYS A 229 -32.51 -21.05 32.12
N ARG A 230 -33.44 -20.93 31.16
CA ARG A 230 -33.86 -22.02 30.24
C ARG A 230 -32.75 -22.39 29.24
N PHE A 231 -31.99 -21.41 28.74
CA PHE A 231 -30.97 -21.60 27.70
C PHE A 231 -29.66 -22.22 28.22
N ARG A 232 -29.49 -22.35 29.55
CA ARG A 232 -28.28 -22.95 30.17
C ARG A 232 -28.00 -24.38 29.65
N HIS A 233 -29.05 -25.16 29.40
CA HIS A 233 -28.90 -26.53 28.90
C HIS A 233 -28.56 -26.56 27.40
N LEU A 234 -29.13 -25.65 26.60
CA LEU A 234 -28.77 -25.48 25.19
C LEU A 234 -27.28 -25.14 25.02
N PHE A 235 -26.74 -24.19 25.79
CA PHE A 235 -25.33 -23.80 25.61
C PHE A 235 -24.35 -24.87 26.10
N ARG A 236 -24.71 -25.66 27.11
CA ARG A 236 -23.93 -26.85 27.50
C ARG A 236 -24.00 -27.95 26.42
N ALA A 237 -25.12 -28.08 25.72
CA ALA A 237 -25.22 -28.96 24.55
C ALA A 237 -24.38 -28.45 23.35
N LEU A 238 -24.28 -27.13 23.12
CA LEU A 238 -23.42 -26.57 22.07
C LEU A 238 -21.92 -26.83 22.31
N VAL A 239 -21.46 -26.82 23.57
CA VAL A 239 -20.09 -27.23 23.92
C VAL A 239 -19.83 -28.69 23.48
N ALA A 240 -20.76 -29.62 23.77
CA ALA A 240 -20.66 -31.00 23.30
C ALA A 240 -20.77 -31.12 21.76
N LEU A 241 -21.65 -30.33 21.13
CA LEU A 241 -21.89 -30.33 19.70
C LEU A 241 -20.63 -29.95 18.90
N SER A 242 -19.78 -29.07 19.43
CA SER A 242 -18.51 -28.72 18.76
C SER A 242 -17.61 -29.93 18.53
N TYR A 243 -17.53 -30.86 19.50
CA TYR A 243 -16.80 -32.12 19.34
C TYR A 243 -17.54 -33.12 18.44
N ILE A 244 -18.88 -33.24 18.59
CA ILE A 244 -19.71 -34.18 17.81
C ILE A 244 -19.67 -33.86 16.31
N LEU A 245 -19.64 -32.58 15.93
CA LEU A 245 -19.55 -32.18 14.52
C LEU A 245 -18.11 -32.19 13.99
N LEU A 246 -17.14 -31.66 14.74
CA LEU A 246 -15.80 -31.43 14.22
C LEU A 246 -14.84 -32.62 14.38
N LEU A 247 -15.01 -33.53 15.35
CA LEU A 247 -14.11 -34.69 15.45
C LEU A 247 -14.29 -35.70 14.31
N PRO A 248 -15.52 -36.11 13.91
CA PRO A 248 -15.68 -37.07 12.80
C PRO A 248 -15.24 -36.47 11.46
N THR A 249 -15.55 -35.19 11.21
CA THR A 249 -15.14 -34.49 9.99
C THR A 249 -13.63 -34.22 9.96
N CYS A 250 -13.00 -33.91 11.11
CA CYS A 250 -11.54 -33.88 11.26
C CYS A 250 -10.87 -35.21 10.88
N ILE A 251 -11.39 -36.33 11.37
CA ILE A 251 -10.85 -37.66 11.05
C ILE A 251 -11.03 -37.96 9.56
N TRP A 252 -12.17 -37.59 8.97
CA TRP A 252 -12.45 -37.76 7.55
C TRP A 252 -11.49 -36.94 6.66
N ILE A 253 -11.38 -35.62 6.87
CA ILE A 253 -10.50 -34.73 6.06
C ILE A 253 -9.01 -35.06 6.23
N ALA A 254 -8.60 -35.61 7.39
CA ALA A 254 -7.25 -36.14 7.58
C ALA A 254 -7.00 -37.36 6.67
N ILE A 255 -7.92 -38.33 6.67
CA ILE A 255 -7.77 -39.61 5.96
C ILE A 255 -7.95 -39.47 4.45
N SER A 256 -9.06 -38.91 3.96
CA SER A 256 -9.37 -38.88 2.52
C SER A 256 -8.84 -37.64 1.79
N ASN A 257 -9.08 -36.44 2.33
CA ASN A 257 -8.78 -35.16 1.65
C ASN A 257 -9.40 -35.06 0.24
N ASP A 258 -10.55 -35.70 0.06
CA ASP A 258 -11.45 -35.51 -1.07
C ASP A 258 -12.31 -34.26 -0.84
N LEU A 259 -12.81 -33.65 -1.92
CA LEU A 259 -13.66 -32.45 -1.83
C LEU A 259 -14.87 -32.62 -0.88
N PRO A 260 -15.56 -33.79 -0.82
CA PRO A 260 -16.61 -34.05 0.17
C PRO A 260 -16.19 -33.89 1.64
N SER A 261 -15.01 -34.40 2.05
CA SER A 261 -14.56 -34.30 3.45
C SER A 261 -14.18 -32.87 3.84
N ILE A 262 -13.59 -32.12 2.91
CA ILE A 262 -13.27 -30.69 3.08
C ILE A 262 -14.57 -29.90 3.28
N VAL A 263 -15.52 -30.03 2.35
CA VAL A 263 -16.81 -29.34 2.39
C VAL A 263 -17.62 -29.73 3.64
N ALA A 264 -17.57 -30.99 4.08
CA ALA A 264 -18.24 -31.42 5.30
C ALA A 264 -17.65 -30.77 6.57
N TYR A 265 -16.32 -30.66 6.67
CA TYR A 265 -15.66 -29.97 7.79
C TYR A 265 -15.99 -28.47 7.79
N ASP A 266 -15.88 -27.81 6.64
CA ASP A 266 -16.10 -26.36 6.51
C ASP A 266 -17.55 -25.98 6.81
N ILE A 267 -18.54 -26.77 6.34
CA ILE A 267 -19.96 -26.58 6.70
C ILE A 267 -20.16 -26.70 8.22
N CYS A 268 -19.55 -27.71 8.87
CA CYS A 268 -19.64 -27.86 10.33
C CYS A 268 -19.00 -26.68 11.08
N ALA A 269 -17.83 -26.20 10.64
CA ALA A 269 -17.15 -25.05 11.23
C ALA A 269 -17.94 -23.75 11.05
N LEU A 270 -18.46 -23.49 9.84
CA LEU A 270 -19.29 -22.32 9.53
C LEU A 270 -20.62 -22.32 10.31
N LEU A 271 -21.29 -23.47 10.45
CA LEU A 271 -22.52 -23.58 11.26
C LEU A 271 -22.27 -23.24 12.74
N LEU A 272 -21.17 -23.73 13.32
CA LEU A 272 -20.76 -23.38 14.68
C LEU A 272 -20.38 -21.89 14.79
N LEU A 273 -19.65 -21.36 13.81
CA LEU A 273 -19.27 -19.94 13.73
C LEU A 273 -20.49 -19.01 13.70
N PHE A 274 -21.43 -19.20 12.77
CA PHE A 274 -22.64 -18.37 12.67
C PHE A 274 -23.54 -18.52 13.90
N THR A 275 -23.59 -19.72 14.52
CA THR A 275 -24.30 -19.94 15.79
C THR A 275 -23.66 -19.12 16.92
N PHE A 276 -22.33 -19.11 17.02
CA PHE A 276 -21.61 -18.34 18.04
C PHE A 276 -21.71 -16.82 17.82
N VAL A 277 -21.64 -16.35 16.57
CA VAL A 277 -21.88 -14.93 16.22
C VAL A 277 -23.31 -14.52 16.59
N GLY A 278 -24.32 -15.28 16.17
CA GLY A 278 -25.73 -14.99 16.47
C GLY A 278 -26.03 -14.93 17.97
N ILE A 279 -25.46 -15.87 18.75
CA ILE A 279 -25.56 -15.85 20.22
C ILE A 279 -24.86 -14.60 20.79
N THR A 280 -23.65 -14.27 20.32
CA THR A 280 -22.87 -13.13 20.82
C THR A 280 -23.58 -11.81 20.54
N VAL A 281 -24.14 -11.61 19.33
CA VAL A 281 -24.94 -10.43 18.98
C VAL A 281 -26.21 -10.34 19.83
N PHE A 282 -26.97 -11.44 19.95
CA PHE A 282 -28.22 -11.46 20.73
C PHE A 282 -27.96 -11.14 22.22
N PHE A 283 -26.97 -11.79 22.83
CA PHE A 283 -26.63 -11.55 24.24
C PHE A 283 -25.99 -10.17 24.45
N GLY A 284 -25.15 -9.69 23.52
CA GLY A 284 -24.55 -8.35 23.59
C GLY A 284 -25.60 -7.25 23.52
N SER A 285 -26.54 -7.34 22.57
CA SER A 285 -27.68 -6.43 22.44
C SER A 285 -28.57 -6.44 23.69
N LYS A 286 -28.99 -7.62 24.16
CA LYS A 286 -29.82 -7.71 25.39
C LYS A 286 -29.09 -7.22 26.64
N LEU A 287 -27.79 -7.49 26.76
CA LEU A 287 -26.97 -6.97 27.85
C LEU A 287 -26.86 -5.45 27.80
N TYR A 288 -26.68 -4.85 26.62
CA TYR A 288 -26.66 -3.41 26.43
C TYR A 288 -27.94 -2.73 26.94
N THR A 289 -29.12 -3.17 26.49
CA THR A 289 -30.42 -2.59 26.92
C THR A 289 -30.60 -2.65 28.45
N ILE A 290 -30.24 -3.78 29.09
CA ILE A 290 -30.34 -3.95 30.54
C ILE A 290 -29.42 -2.99 31.31
N ILE A 291 -28.29 -2.58 30.74
CA ILE A 291 -27.37 -1.59 31.33
C ILE A 291 -27.93 -0.17 31.19
N GLU A 292 -28.69 0.11 30.14
CA GLU A 292 -29.37 1.40 29.90
C GLU A 292 -30.55 1.58 30.88
N ASP A 293 -31.45 0.59 30.95
CA ASP A 293 -32.70 0.64 31.71
C ASP A 293 -32.52 0.58 33.24
N SER A 294 -31.39 0.09 33.75
CA SER A 294 -31.25 -0.29 35.16
C SER A 294 -30.37 0.67 35.99
N GLU A 295 -31.01 1.63 36.64
CA GLU A 295 -30.38 2.54 37.61
C GLU A 295 -29.64 1.79 38.74
N LYS A 296 -30.16 0.63 39.16
CA LYS A 296 -29.52 -0.26 40.15
C LYS A 296 -28.16 -0.83 39.70
N LEU A 297 -27.84 -0.78 38.41
CA LEU A 297 -26.55 -1.21 37.85
C LEU A 297 -25.54 -0.07 37.72
N ASN A 298 -25.82 1.17 38.15
CA ASN A 298 -24.90 2.31 37.97
C ASN A 298 -23.45 2.05 38.48
N LYS A 299 -23.27 1.37 39.63
CA LYS A 299 -21.92 0.99 40.13
C LYS A 299 -21.20 -0.08 39.28
N LEU A 300 -21.92 -0.81 38.42
CA LEU A 300 -21.41 -1.87 37.55
C LEU A 300 -21.43 -1.46 36.04
N ARG A 301 -22.05 -0.34 35.70
CA ARG A 301 -22.31 0.16 34.33
C ARG A 301 -21.03 0.30 33.50
N SER A 302 -19.94 0.81 34.08
CA SER A 302 -18.63 0.93 33.41
C SER A 302 -17.98 -0.44 33.13
N PHE A 303 -18.12 -1.40 34.04
CA PHE A 303 -17.62 -2.78 33.86
C PHE A 303 -18.38 -3.50 32.74
N LEU A 304 -19.72 -3.41 32.73
CA LEU A 304 -20.55 -4.08 31.74
C LEU A 304 -20.48 -3.42 30.35
N ARG A 305 -20.36 -2.08 30.24
CA ARG A 305 -20.12 -1.42 28.94
C ARG A 305 -18.81 -1.89 28.30
N LYS A 306 -17.72 -2.03 29.07
CA LYS A 306 -16.45 -2.59 28.57
C LYS A 306 -16.60 -4.05 28.09
N ILE A 307 -17.44 -4.84 28.74
CA ILE A 307 -17.80 -6.20 28.29
C ILE A 307 -18.49 -6.17 26.92
N VAL A 308 -19.49 -5.31 26.72
CA VAL A 308 -20.21 -5.21 25.43
C VAL A 308 -19.28 -4.79 24.29
N VAL A 309 -18.31 -3.90 24.56
CA VAL A 309 -17.28 -3.52 23.57
C VAL A 309 -16.45 -4.73 23.12
N HIS A 310 -16.01 -5.60 24.04
CA HIS A 310 -15.28 -6.82 23.66
C HIS A 310 -16.17 -7.86 22.95
N MET A 311 -17.47 -7.93 23.25
CA MET A 311 -18.41 -8.76 22.50
C MET A 311 -18.59 -8.25 21.05
N ALA A 312 -18.64 -6.94 20.84
CA ALA A 312 -18.66 -6.35 19.50
C ALA A 312 -17.33 -6.59 18.75
N ALA A 313 -16.19 -6.46 19.42
CA ALA A 313 -14.88 -6.75 18.85
C ALA A 313 -14.76 -8.22 18.40
N ILE A 314 -15.26 -9.18 19.18
CA ILE A 314 -15.33 -10.59 18.78
C ILE A 314 -16.13 -10.75 17.47
N VAL A 315 -17.30 -10.11 17.36
CA VAL A 315 -18.12 -10.20 16.13
C VAL A 315 -17.39 -9.60 14.92
N LEU A 316 -16.70 -8.47 15.08
CA LEU A 316 -15.91 -7.85 14.00
C LEU A 316 -14.74 -8.73 13.54
N VAL A 317 -13.99 -9.34 14.46
CA VAL A 317 -12.89 -10.25 14.11
C VAL A 317 -13.43 -11.52 13.43
N LEU A 318 -14.59 -12.04 13.84
CA LEU A 318 -15.22 -13.18 13.17
C LEU A 318 -15.76 -12.86 11.77
N ILE A 319 -16.15 -11.61 11.50
CA ILE A 319 -16.43 -11.15 10.12
C ILE A 319 -15.13 -11.12 9.30
N GLY A 320 -14.02 -10.67 9.89
CA GLY A 320 -12.68 -10.77 9.31
C GLY A 320 -12.34 -12.20 8.88
N VAL A 321 -12.49 -13.18 9.79
CA VAL A 321 -12.24 -14.60 9.49
C VAL A 321 -13.05 -15.09 8.28
N VAL A 322 -14.32 -14.69 8.16
CA VAL A 322 -15.15 -15.06 6.98
C VAL A 322 -14.61 -14.44 5.69
N VAL A 323 -14.15 -13.18 5.72
CA VAL A 323 -13.51 -12.54 4.55
C VAL A 323 -12.19 -13.23 4.22
N SER A 324 -11.33 -13.50 5.21
CA SER A 324 -10.06 -14.22 5.06
C SER A 324 -10.25 -15.61 4.44
N LEU A 325 -11.30 -16.35 4.85
CA LEU A 325 -11.68 -17.63 4.24
C LEU A 325 -12.22 -17.50 2.81
N VAL A 326 -12.97 -16.44 2.49
CA VAL A 326 -13.43 -16.19 1.11
C VAL A 326 -12.25 -15.86 0.19
N VAL A 327 -11.30 -15.04 0.64
CA VAL A 327 -10.07 -14.72 -0.14
C VAL A 327 -9.21 -15.99 -0.34
N TYR A 328 -9.16 -16.88 0.64
CA TYR A 328 -8.47 -18.18 0.53
C TYR A 328 -8.93 -18.99 -0.69
N LEU A 329 -10.26 -19.10 -0.90
CA LEU A 329 -10.84 -19.90 -1.99
C LEU A 329 -10.40 -19.48 -3.40
N PHE A 330 -10.05 -18.21 -3.60
CA PHE A 330 -9.66 -17.67 -4.91
C PHE A 330 -8.14 -17.59 -5.10
N TYR A 331 -7.39 -17.21 -4.06
CA TYR A 331 -5.98 -16.81 -4.23
C TYR A 331 -4.95 -17.77 -3.63
N ALA A 332 -5.34 -18.65 -2.70
CA ALA A 332 -4.37 -19.44 -1.92
C ALA A 332 -3.62 -20.53 -2.72
N LYS A 333 -3.94 -20.74 -4.01
CA LYS A 333 -3.11 -21.54 -4.91
C LYS A 333 -1.74 -20.91 -5.20
N ASN A 334 -1.60 -19.60 -5.02
CA ASN A 334 -0.30 -18.94 -5.04
C ASN A 334 0.30 -18.92 -3.63
N LYS A 335 1.54 -19.40 -3.47
CA LYS A 335 2.24 -19.52 -2.17
C LYS A 335 2.31 -18.22 -1.35
N TRP A 336 2.46 -17.06 -2.00
CA TRP A 336 2.52 -15.76 -1.34
C TRP A 336 1.17 -15.35 -0.76
N TRP A 337 0.09 -15.59 -1.51
CA TRP A 337 -1.27 -15.41 -1.00
C TRP A 337 -1.60 -16.45 0.08
N PHE A 338 -1.21 -17.71 -0.09
CA PHE A 338 -1.38 -18.76 0.91
C PHE A 338 -0.80 -18.36 2.27
N ILE A 339 0.46 -17.90 2.31
CA ILE A 339 1.14 -17.54 3.55
C ILE A 339 0.59 -16.25 4.15
N GLY A 340 0.29 -15.24 3.32
CA GLY A 340 -0.29 -13.96 3.76
C GLY A 340 -1.69 -14.10 4.38
N ILE A 341 -2.60 -14.81 3.69
CA ILE A 341 -3.96 -15.08 4.19
C ILE A 341 -3.88 -15.88 5.50
N HIS A 342 -3.02 -16.89 5.55
CA HIS A 342 -2.81 -17.66 6.78
C HIS A 342 -2.27 -16.83 7.94
N TRP A 343 -1.46 -15.80 7.67
CA TRP A 343 -0.95 -14.83 8.66
C TRP A 343 -2.08 -13.98 9.24
N THR A 344 -2.96 -13.43 8.39
CA THR A 344 -4.18 -12.73 8.84
C THR A 344 -5.01 -13.61 9.77
N ILE A 345 -5.25 -14.88 9.39
CA ILE A 345 -6.01 -15.82 10.23
C ILE A 345 -5.29 -16.13 11.56
N ARG A 346 -3.95 -16.06 11.65
CA ARG A 346 -3.24 -16.16 12.96
C ARG A 346 -3.53 -14.96 13.85
N VAL A 347 -3.56 -13.75 13.28
CA VAL A 347 -3.89 -12.51 14.01
C VAL A 347 -5.33 -12.57 14.51
N GLU A 348 -6.26 -13.02 13.68
CA GLU A 348 -7.67 -13.20 14.04
C GLU A 348 -7.84 -14.26 15.15
N GLU A 349 -7.24 -15.45 15.00
CA GLU A 349 -7.21 -16.50 16.04
C GLU A 349 -6.68 -15.96 17.39
N PHE A 350 -5.60 -15.16 17.37
CA PHE A 350 -5.03 -14.54 18.55
C PHE A 350 -5.95 -13.48 19.18
N LEU A 351 -6.53 -12.58 18.39
CA LEU A 351 -7.43 -11.52 18.88
C LEU A 351 -8.72 -12.09 19.52
N LEU A 352 -9.23 -13.22 19.00
CA LEU A 352 -10.34 -13.95 19.59
C LEU A 352 -9.95 -14.55 20.95
N CYS A 353 -8.83 -15.28 21.01
CA CYS A 353 -8.33 -15.86 22.25
C CYS A 353 -8.04 -14.79 23.32
N LEU A 354 -7.39 -13.69 22.93
CA LEU A 354 -7.12 -12.52 23.75
C LEU A 354 -8.41 -11.90 24.30
N SER A 355 -9.44 -11.74 23.46
CA SER A 355 -10.74 -11.22 23.88
C SER A 355 -11.41 -12.13 24.91
N VAL A 356 -11.38 -13.45 24.72
CA VAL A 356 -11.88 -14.45 25.69
C VAL A 356 -11.11 -14.36 27.01
N ILE A 357 -9.77 -14.35 26.99
CA ILE A 357 -8.94 -14.21 28.20
C ILE A 357 -9.29 -12.92 28.95
N HIS A 358 -9.38 -11.80 28.25
CA HIS A 358 -9.61 -10.48 28.86
C HIS A 358 -11.03 -10.28 29.43
N ILE A 359 -12.02 -10.98 28.89
CA ILE A 359 -13.37 -11.06 29.47
C ILE A 359 -13.34 -11.87 30.77
N LEU A 360 -12.58 -12.97 30.81
CA LEU A 360 -12.53 -13.91 31.92
C LEU A 360 -11.56 -13.50 33.05
N SER A 361 -10.57 -12.64 32.79
CA SER A 361 -9.50 -12.23 33.73
C SER A 361 -9.89 -11.21 34.80
N ARG A 362 -11.14 -10.74 34.80
CA ARG A 362 -11.59 -9.64 35.67
C ARG A 362 -12.41 -10.13 36.86
N LYS A 363 -11.98 -9.74 38.07
CA LYS A 363 -12.76 -9.92 39.30
C LYS A 363 -14.16 -9.29 39.16
N ARG A 364 -15.19 -9.98 39.65
CA ARG A 364 -16.44 -9.31 40.05
C ARG A 364 -16.11 -8.33 41.18
N PRO A 365 -16.73 -7.14 41.25
CA PRO A 365 -16.72 -6.36 42.48
C PRO A 365 -17.45 -7.13 43.57
N ASP A 366 -17.00 -6.94 44.81
CA ASP A 366 -17.43 -7.77 45.94
C ASP A 366 -18.92 -7.63 46.27
N ARG A 367 -19.45 -8.70 46.85
CA ARG A 367 -20.87 -8.83 47.16
C ARG A 367 -21.20 -7.96 48.35
N ILE A 368 -22.08 -6.97 48.18
CA ILE A 368 -22.53 -6.10 49.27
C ILE A 368 -23.25 -6.96 50.33
N GLU A 369 -22.60 -7.16 51.47
CA GLU A 369 -23.27 -7.55 52.70
C GLU A 369 -23.94 -6.32 53.32
N THR A 370 -25.11 -6.53 53.94
CA THR A 370 -25.94 -5.46 54.49
C THR A 370 -25.66 -5.27 55.97
N SER A 371 -24.91 -4.23 56.31
CA SER A 371 -24.92 -3.64 57.66
C SER A 371 -24.76 -2.13 57.58
N THR A 372 -25.48 -1.44 58.46
CA THR A 372 -25.35 -0.02 58.76
C THR A 372 -24.20 0.21 59.74
N GLU A 373 -23.34 1.20 59.50
CA GLU A 373 -23.31 2.43 60.32
C GLU A 373 -22.33 3.47 59.78
N LEU A 374 -22.36 4.67 60.38
CA LEU A 374 -21.60 5.85 59.98
C LEU A 374 -20.68 6.30 61.12
N SER A 375 -19.37 6.17 60.96
CA SER A 375 -18.39 6.87 61.80
C SER A 375 -17.08 7.10 61.05
N LEU A 376 -16.36 8.17 61.43
CA LEU A 376 -15.07 8.53 60.85
C LEU A 376 -13.95 8.13 61.81
N GLN A 377 -12.86 7.53 61.31
CA GLN A 377 -11.54 7.99 61.76
C GLN A 377 -10.41 7.79 60.74
N THR A 378 -9.36 8.58 60.96
CA THR A 378 -8.38 9.06 59.98
C THR A 378 -7.16 8.17 59.72
N ARG A 379 -6.63 8.32 58.48
CA ARG A 379 -5.20 8.31 58.09
C ARG A 379 -4.40 7.00 58.20
N SER A 380 -3.94 6.54 57.04
CA SER A 380 -2.51 6.62 56.74
C SER A 380 -2.28 7.14 55.31
N ASN A 381 -1.17 7.83 55.09
CA ASN A 381 -0.68 8.19 53.75
C ASN A 381 -0.04 6.92 53.11
N THR A 382 0.34 6.82 51.83
CA THR A 382 0.83 7.82 50.87
C THR A 382 0.71 7.26 49.43
N ARG A 383 0.94 8.10 48.41
CA ARG A 383 0.91 7.85 46.95
C ARG A 383 -0.47 8.06 46.29
N LEU A 384 -0.44 8.43 45.01
CA LEU A 384 -1.57 8.66 44.10
C LEU A 384 -2.50 9.88 44.33
N LEU A 385 -1.94 11.02 44.77
CA LEU A 385 -2.54 12.34 44.58
C LEU A 385 -1.52 13.30 43.94
N LEU A 386 -1.27 13.14 42.64
CA LEU A 386 -0.38 14.01 41.85
C LEU A 386 -0.67 14.00 40.34
N PHE A 387 -1.93 13.75 39.95
CA PHE A 387 -2.34 13.60 38.53
C PHE A 387 -3.70 14.25 38.20
N SER A 388 -4.07 15.31 38.94
CA SER A 388 -5.28 16.13 38.71
C SER A 388 -4.99 17.56 38.26
N CYS A 389 -3.76 17.83 37.84
CA CYS A 389 -3.33 19.07 37.20
C CYS A 389 -2.45 18.74 35.98
N LEU A 390 -2.96 17.88 35.10
CA LEU A 390 -2.58 17.94 33.69
C LEU A 390 -3.58 18.84 32.98
N VAL A 391 -3.07 20.00 32.57
CA VAL A 391 -3.57 20.73 31.40
C VAL A 391 -3.77 19.73 30.26
N ALA A 392 -4.77 19.93 29.41
CA ALA A 392 -4.92 19.12 28.21
C ALA A 392 -3.62 19.20 27.39
N TYR A 393 -2.85 18.11 27.40
CA TYR A 393 -1.70 17.90 26.52
C TYR A 393 -2.24 17.66 25.11
N CYS A 394 -2.70 18.75 24.48
CA CYS A 394 -2.45 18.95 23.07
C CYS A 394 -0.93 18.80 22.93
N ALA A 395 -0.50 17.75 22.23
CA ALA A 395 0.93 17.51 22.04
C ALA A 395 1.50 18.73 21.32
N CYS A 396 2.45 19.40 21.97
CA CYS A 396 3.13 20.54 21.39
C CYS A 396 4.37 20.01 20.68
N ASP A 397 4.42 20.10 19.36
CA ASP A 397 5.62 19.72 18.61
C ASP A 397 6.69 20.81 18.78
N GLU A 398 7.94 20.38 18.99
CA GLU A 398 9.07 21.27 19.28
C GLU A 398 9.98 21.36 18.04
N VAL A 399 9.69 22.35 17.21
CA VAL A 399 10.34 22.59 15.93
C VAL A 399 11.58 23.45 16.16
N ARG A 400 12.71 22.79 16.44
CA ARG A 400 14.00 23.45 16.64
C ARG A 400 14.73 23.64 15.31
N ILE A 401 14.96 24.90 14.94
CA ILE A 401 15.71 25.22 13.70
C ILE A 401 17.22 25.24 14.02
N ILE A 402 18.03 24.56 13.20
CA ILE A 402 19.48 24.41 13.43
C ILE A 402 20.28 24.99 12.25
N PRO A 403 20.68 26.29 12.29
CA PRO A 403 21.30 26.97 11.13
C PRO A 403 22.65 26.40 10.67
N SER A 404 23.34 25.66 11.55
CA SER A 404 24.59 24.97 11.27
C SER A 404 24.43 23.61 10.57
N ILE A 405 23.20 23.11 10.41
CA ILE A 405 22.90 21.89 9.65
C ILE A 405 22.12 22.30 8.40
N GLN A 406 22.81 22.28 7.27
CA GLN A 406 22.28 22.69 5.96
C GLN A 406 22.31 21.50 5.01
N TYR A 407 21.24 21.34 4.23
CA TYR A 407 21.02 20.19 3.35
C TYR A 407 21.26 20.51 1.86
N GLY A 408 21.60 21.75 1.54
CA GLY A 408 21.97 22.19 0.19
C GLY A 408 21.23 23.46 -0.24
N VAL A 409 21.71 24.03 -1.35
CA VAL A 409 21.06 25.17 -2.02
C VAL A 409 19.86 24.65 -2.81
N TRP A 410 18.70 25.26 -2.60
CA TRP A 410 17.50 24.96 -3.38
C TRP A 410 17.64 25.45 -4.83
N GLU A 411 17.42 24.57 -5.80
CA GLU A 411 17.46 24.89 -7.23
C GLU A 411 16.09 25.22 -7.79
N GLY A 412 15.02 24.58 -7.30
CA GLY A 412 13.69 24.93 -7.75
C GLY A 412 12.54 23.98 -7.44
N TRP A 413 11.38 24.42 -7.93
CA TRP A 413 10.12 23.68 -7.94
C TRP A 413 9.66 23.52 -9.38
N GLY A 414 9.03 22.40 -9.70
CA GLY A 414 8.49 22.17 -11.04
C GLY A 414 7.32 21.21 -11.11
N ALA A 415 6.97 20.88 -12.33
CA ALA A 415 6.00 19.84 -12.65
C ALA A 415 6.29 19.22 -14.02
N SER A 416 5.66 18.07 -14.29
CA SER A 416 5.62 17.46 -15.61
C SER A 416 4.61 18.15 -16.53
N LEU A 417 4.90 18.18 -17.82
CA LEU A 417 3.95 18.55 -18.88
C LEU A 417 3.18 17.34 -19.44
N ALA A 418 3.62 16.11 -19.13
CA ALA A 418 2.79 14.93 -19.29
C ALA A 418 1.52 15.08 -18.41
N TRP A 419 0.31 14.83 -18.89
CA TRP A 419 -0.14 14.96 -20.29
C TRP A 419 -0.99 16.22 -20.52
N TRP A 420 -1.32 16.95 -19.45
CA TRP A 420 -2.09 18.20 -19.51
C TRP A 420 -1.50 19.23 -20.49
N GLY A 421 -0.18 19.27 -20.67
CA GLY A 421 0.50 20.18 -21.60
C GLY A 421 0.14 19.91 -23.07
N LYS A 422 -0.20 18.67 -23.44
CA LYS A 422 -0.72 18.36 -24.79
C LYS A 422 -2.07 19.03 -25.06
N GLN A 423 -2.91 19.17 -24.04
CA GLN A 423 -4.29 19.67 -24.19
C GLN A 423 -4.46 21.15 -23.79
N PHE A 424 -3.67 21.66 -22.84
CA PHE A 424 -3.78 23.02 -22.33
C PHE A 424 -2.47 23.83 -22.49
N GLY A 425 -1.62 23.48 -23.45
CA GLY A 425 -0.38 24.23 -23.69
C GLY A 425 -0.56 25.54 -24.45
N ASP A 426 -1.66 25.65 -25.19
CA ASP A 426 -2.18 26.87 -25.83
C ASP A 426 -2.63 27.94 -24.80
N ARG A 427 -2.90 27.54 -23.56
CA ARG A 427 -3.50 28.34 -22.48
C ARG A 427 -2.48 29.17 -21.68
N ASP A 428 -2.47 30.49 -21.90
CA ASP A 428 -1.56 31.41 -21.20
C ASP A 428 -1.82 31.57 -19.70
N ASP A 429 -3.08 31.54 -19.23
CA ASP A 429 -3.40 31.72 -17.81
C ASP A 429 -3.01 30.52 -16.94
N PHE A 430 -2.94 29.30 -17.49
CA PHE A 430 -2.29 28.18 -16.80
C PHE A 430 -0.76 28.35 -16.76
N ALA A 431 -0.16 28.94 -17.78
CA ALA A 431 1.26 29.28 -17.72
C ALA A 431 1.54 30.37 -16.67
N ASP A 432 0.63 31.36 -16.53
CA ASP A 432 0.67 32.33 -15.42
C ASP A 432 0.53 31.62 -14.07
N LEU A 433 -0.49 30.77 -13.90
CA LEU A 433 -0.78 30.06 -12.65
C LEU A 433 0.38 29.21 -12.15
N PHE A 434 1.06 28.49 -13.04
CA PHE A 434 2.11 27.56 -12.63
C PHE A 434 3.50 28.20 -12.59
N PHE A 435 3.80 29.16 -13.48
CA PHE A 435 5.17 29.70 -13.64
C PHE A 435 5.34 31.16 -13.18
N THR A 436 4.29 31.89 -12.78
CA THR A 436 4.42 33.21 -12.12
C THR A 436 4.01 33.18 -10.65
N MET A 437 4.31 34.29 -9.95
CA MET A 437 4.02 34.51 -8.53
C MET A 437 2.78 35.38 -8.30
N ASP A 438 2.03 35.71 -9.35
CA ASP A 438 0.92 36.66 -9.30
C ASP A 438 -0.35 36.05 -8.70
N GLN A 439 -1.45 36.82 -8.70
CA GLN A 439 -2.81 36.29 -8.47
C GLN A 439 -3.47 36.12 -9.85
N VAL A 440 -3.82 34.88 -10.19
CA VAL A 440 -4.24 34.50 -11.54
C VAL A 440 -5.70 34.07 -11.50
N ASN A 441 -6.53 34.61 -12.41
CA ASN A 441 -7.94 34.26 -12.49
C ASN A 441 -8.18 33.25 -13.62
N ILE A 442 -8.35 31.98 -13.27
CA ILE A 442 -8.75 30.92 -14.20
C ILE A 442 -10.26 30.97 -14.39
N THR A 443 -10.75 30.92 -15.63
CA THR A 443 -12.19 30.85 -15.94
C THR A 443 -12.57 29.59 -16.72
N ASN A 444 -13.80 29.12 -16.49
CA ASN A 444 -14.47 28.13 -17.33
C ASN A 444 -15.98 28.44 -17.41
N GLY A 445 -16.46 28.97 -18.53
CA GLY A 445 -17.86 29.34 -18.70
C GLY A 445 -18.29 30.44 -17.72
N ALA A 446 -19.10 30.08 -16.72
CA ALA A 446 -19.54 30.98 -15.65
C ALA A 446 -18.66 30.90 -14.38
N ASP A 447 -17.83 29.86 -14.26
CA ASP A 447 -16.98 29.65 -13.10
C ASP A 447 -15.66 30.43 -13.22
N SER A 448 -15.18 30.97 -12.10
CA SER A 448 -14.01 31.83 -12.03
C SER A 448 -13.28 31.60 -10.70
N TRP A 449 -11.98 31.31 -10.75
CA TRP A 449 -11.14 31.02 -9.58
C TRP A 449 -9.91 31.90 -9.57
N VAL A 450 -9.80 32.79 -8.58
CA VAL A 450 -8.59 33.57 -8.32
C VAL A 450 -7.64 32.75 -7.45
N LEU A 451 -6.44 32.48 -7.96
CA LEU A 451 -5.47 31.57 -7.36
C LEU A 451 -4.09 32.22 -7.19
N PRO A 452 -3.37 31.90 -6.10
CA PRO A 452 -1.96 32.27 -5.99
C PRO A 452 -1.14 31.44 -6.99
N GLY A 453 -0.40 32.11 -7.87
CA GLY A 453 0.54 31.47 -8.79
C GLY A 453 1.66 30.74 -8.04
N LEU A 454 2.13 29.61 -8.56
CA LEU A 454 3.10 28.75 -7.86
C LEU A 454 4.55 29.15 -8.10
N GLY A 455 4.85 29.89 -9.18
CA GLY A 455 6.18 30.34 -9.53
C GLY A 455 7.19 29.20 -9.72
N PHE A 456 6.76 28.07 -10.29
CA PHE A 456 7.66 26.99 -10.69
C PHE A 456 8.76 27.53 -11.62
N ASN A 457 9.96 26.96 -11.50
CA ASN A 457 11.09 27.31 -12.35
C ASN A 457 11.75 26.11 -13.06
N ILE A 458 11.29 24.88 -12.74
CA ILE A 458 11.64 23.64 -13.43
C ILE A 458 10.45 23.17 -14.26
N VAL A 459 10.71 22.65 -15.46
CA VAL A 459 9.70 22.03 -16.33
C VAL A 459 10.23 20.69 -16.85
N ARG A 460 9.47 19.59 -16.66
CA ARG A 460 9.77 18.30 -17.30
C ARG A 460 8.91 18.13 -18.55
N TYR A 461 9.55 17.94 -19.71
CA TYR A 461 8.91 17.81 -21.03
C TYR A 461 9.06 16.36 -21.51
N ASN A 462 7.93 15.69 -21.76
CA ASN A 462 7.91 14.29 -22.20
C ASN A 462 8.18 14.20 -23.70
N ALA A 463 9.25 13.51 -24.07
CA ALA A 463 9.54 13.10 -25.43
C ALA A 463 8.52 12.04 -25.87
N GLY A 464 7.60 12.43 -26.75
CA GLY A 464 6.50 11.55 -27.14
C GLY A 464 6.96 10.26 -27.80
N ALA A 465 6.20 9.18 -27.58
CA ALA A 465 6.49 7.87 -28.12
C ALA A 465 5.57 7.46 -29.28
N THR A 466 4.44 8.16 -29.47
CA THR A 466 3.37 7.76 -30.41
C THR A 466 3.46 8.40 -31.80
N SER A 467 3.21 7.63 -32.86
CA SER A 467 3.09 8.14 -34.24
C SER A 467 2.28 7.17 -35.10
N HIS A 468 1.17 7.64 -35.65
CA HIS A 468 0.36 6.85 -36.60
C HIS A 468 0.88 6.93 -38.05
N LYS A 469 2.13 7.34 -38.28
CA LYS A 469 2.76 7.31 -39.62
C LYS A 469 3.26 5.88 -39.91
N PRO A 470 2.66 5.13 -40.84
CA PRO A 470 3.14 3.80 -41.18
C PRO A 470 4.46 3.89 -41.94
N TYR A 471 5.34 2.89 -41.75
CA TYR A 471 6.60 2.78 -42.47
C TYR A 471 6.97 1.31 -42.68
N ASP A 472 7.50 0.98 -43.86
CA ASP A 472 7.89 -0.38 -44.28
C ASP A 472 6.88 -1.48 -43.92
N GLY A 473 5.59 -1.21 -44.18
CA GLY A 473 4.49 -2.14 -43.89
C GLY A 473 4.11 -2.29 -42.41
N LYS A 474 4.81 -1.64 -41.48
CA LYS A 474 4.47 -1.61 -40.04
C LYS A 474 3.73 -0.33 -39.65
N SER A 475 2.98 -0.42 -38.55
CA SER A 475 2.29 0.68 -37.87
C SER A 475 2.41 0.50 -36.36
N MET A 476 2.20 1.57 -35.59
CA MET A 476 2.10 1.52 -34.13
C MET A 476 1.03 0.51 -33.68
N SER A 477 1.40 -0.31 -32.71
CA SER A 477 0.49 -1.21 -31.98
C SER A 477 -0.09 -0.43 -30.80
N GLU A 478 -1.33 0.03 -30.92
CA GLU A 478 -1.96 0.92 -29.94
C GLU A 478 -2.67 0.13 -28.84
N SER A 479 -2.44 0.49 -27.57
CA SER A 479 -3.21 -0.07 -26.46
C SER A 479 -4.67 0.39 -26.53
N TRP A 480 -5.62 -0.53 -26.44
CA TRP A 480 -7.05 -0.20 -26.38
C TRP A 480 -7.47 0.53 -25.08
N LEU A 481 -6.53 0.74 -24.14
CA LEU A 481 -6.72 1.49 -22.91
C LEU A 481 -5.98 2.85 -22.84
N ILE A 482 -5.15 3.23 -23.83
CA ILE A 482 -4.43 4.53 -23.81
C ILE A 482 -5.26 5.63 -24.50
N PRO A 483 -5.86 6.58 -23.73
CA PRO A 483 -6.69 7.62 -24.32
C PRO A 483 -5.86 8.67 -25.08
N PRO A 484 -6.43 9.38 -26.08
CA PRO A 484 -5.65 10.18 -27.03
C PRO A 484 -4.86 11.35 -26.42
N GLU A 485 -5.24 11.86 -25.25
CA GLU A 485 -4.49 12.88 -24.53
C GLU A 485 -3.18 12.34 -23.94
N ARG A 486 -3.07 11.03 -23.66
CA ARG A 486 -1.88 10.38 -23.06
C ARG A 486 -0.89 9.80 -24.07
N GLN A 487 -1.28 9.76 -25.34
CA GLN A 487 -0.43 9.43 -26.48
C GLN A 487 0.37 10.69 -26.88
N ILE A 488 1.63 10.85 -26.49
CA ILE A 488 2.39 12.08 -26.83
C ILE A 488 3.07 11.91 -28.18
N ASP A 489 2.94 12.91 -29.06
CA ASP A 489 3.39 12.79 -30.46
C ASP A 489 4.91 12.74 -30.56
N ALA A 490 5.44 11.62 -31.05
CA ALA A 490 6.87 11.47 -31.33
C ALA A 490 7.34 12.43 -32.42
N LEU A 491 8.50 13.05 -32.21
CA LEU A 491 9.13 13.98 -33.15
C LEU A 491 9.92 13.27 -34.25
N TRP A 492 10.33 12.01 -34.01
CA TRP A 492 10.94 11.10 -34.99
C TRP A 492 9.89 10.04 -35.38
N VAL A 493 9.17 10.32 -36.46
CA VAL A 493 7.88 9.68 -36.76
C VAL A 493 7.98 8.29 -37.39
N ASP A 494 9.14 7.94 -37.95
CA ASP A 494 9.54 6.64 -38.51
C ASP A 494 11.06 6.50 -38.56
N TRP A 495 11.58 5.28 -38.73
CA TRP A 495 13.02 4.98 -38.76
C TRP A 495 13.70 5.17 -40.14
N GLY A 496 13.02 5.78 -41.12
CA GLY A 496 13.51 5.87 -42.50
C GLY A 496 14.76 6.74 -42.69
N SER A 497 15.09 7.59 -41.72
CA SER A 497 16.33 8.36 -41.67
C SER A 497 16.61 8.87 -40.26
N GLN A 498 17.90 8.90 -39.88
CA GLN A 498 18.40 9.55 -38.67
C GLN A 498 18.64 11.07 -38.86
N ASP A 499 18.53 11.59 -40.09
CA ASP A 499 18.76 13.01 -40.40
C ASP A 499 17.59 13.89 -39.90
N PRO A 500 17.81 14.84 -38.96
CA PRO A 500 16.76 15.70 -38.41
C PRO A 500 16.16 16.71 -39.41
N SER A 501 16.75 16.87 -40.59
CA SER A 501 16.20 17.67 -41.70
C SER A 501 15.31 16.87 -42.66
N SER A 502 15.26 15.53 -42.51
CA SER A 502 14.48 14.63 -43.36
C SER A 502 13.00 14.52 -42.93
N SER A 503 12.15 13.98 -43.82
CA SER A 503 10.72 13.78 -43.55
C SER A 503 10.40 12.65 -42.55
N SER A 504 11.40 11.93 -42.05
CA SER A 504 11.29 11.03 -40.89
C SER A 504 11.23 11.82 -39.58
N TRP A 505 11.63 13.09 -39.56
CA TRP A 505 11.47 13.99 -38.42
C TRP A 505 10.37 15.03 -38.70
N ASN A 506 9.60 15.39 -37.67
CA ASN A 506 8.51 16.36 -37.79
C ASN A 506 8.41 17.26 -36.56
N TRP A 507 9.13 18.38 -36.63
CA TRP A 507 9.23 19.40 -35.58
C TRP A 507 7.95 20.25 -35.38
N THR A 508 6.90 20.06 -36.19
CA THR A 508 5.60 20.74 -35.95
C THR A 508 4.70 19.97 -34.99
N ARG A 509 4.95 18.67 -34.79
CA ARG A 509 4.24 17.82 -33.82
C ARG A 509 4.41 18.32 -32.38
N ASP A 510 3.55 17.82 -31.49
CA ASP A 510 3.53 18.17 -30.06
C ASP A 510 3.57 19.70 -29.78
N ALA A 511 2.81 20.45 -30.58
CA ALA A 511 2.87 21.91 -30.58
C ALA A 511 2.49 22.53 -29.23
N ASN A 512 1.47 21.99 -28.57
CA ASN A 512 0.96 22.55 -27.31
C ASN A 512 1.94 22.35 -26.14
N GLN A 513 2.49 21.14 -25.96
CA GLN A 513 3.43 20.88 -24.87
C GLN A 513 4.70 21.74 -25.03
N ARG A 514 5.18 21.93 -26.27
CA ARG A 514 6.25 22.88 -26.61
C ARG A 514 5.87 24.34 -26.35
N ASP A 515 4.64 24.76 -26.67
CA ASP A 515 4.17 26.13 -26.40
C ASP A 515 4.11 26.41 -24.89
N MET A 516 3.64 25.46 -24.07
CA MET A 516 3.69 25.57 -22.61
C MET A 516 5.13 25.69 -22.08
N LEU A 517 6.05 24.87 -22.59
CA LEU A 517 7.47 24.92 -22.23
C LEU A 517 8.11 26.28 -22.55
N LEU A 518 7.78 26.88 -23.69
CA LEU A 518 8.25 28.21 -24.09
C LEU A 518 7.55 29.34 -23.32
N LYS A 519 6.27 29.18 -22.97
CA LYS A 519 5.53 30.10 -22.08
C LYS A 519 6.06 30.10 -20.66
N ALA A 520 6.44 28.93 -20.12
CA ALA A 520 7.09 28.79 -18.83
C ALA A 520 8.46 29.50 -18.83
N LYS A 521 9.29 29.25 -19.85
CA LYS A 521 10.57 29.95 -20.06
C LYS A 521 10.39 31.48 -20.10
N LYS A 522 9.41 31.97 -20.87
CA LYS A 522 9.08 33.40 -20.98
C LYS A 522 8.67 34.03 -19.64
N ARG A 523 8.15 33.23 -18.71
CA ARG A 523 7.71 33.64 -17.36
C ARG A 523 8.78 33.50 -16.28
N GLY A 524 9.98 33.01 -16.64
CA GLY A 524 11.13 32.92 -15.75
C GLY A 524 11.53 31.51 -15.33
N ALA A 525 10.90 30.46 -15.86
CA ALA A 525 11.45 29.11 -15.73
C ALA A 525 12.82 29.04 -16.40
N ASN A 526 13.76 28.36 -15.75
CA ASN A 526 15.19 28.41 -16.08
C ASN A 526 15.90 27.04 -15.99
N LEU A 527 15.17 26.00 -15.57
CA LEU A 527 15.63 24.62 -15.49
C LEU A 527 14.66 23.76 -16.31
N PHE A 528 15.20 22.92 -17.19
CA PHE A 528 14.39 22.16 -18.14
C PHE A 528 14.90 20.74 -18.25
N GLU A 529 14.02 19.76 -18.08
CA GLU A 529 14.32 18.35 -18.29
C GLU A 529 13.56 17.81 -19.51
N LEU A 530 14.27 17.08 -20.35
CA LEU A 530 13.69 16.20 -21.37
C LEU A 530 13.66 14.80 -20.78
N PHE A 531 12.50 14.16 -20.68
CA PHE A 531 12.39 12.78 -20.19
C PHE A 531 11.55 11.93 -21.17
N SER A 532 11.63 10.61 -21.08
CA SER A 532 10.92 9.69 -21.99
C SER A 532 10.12 8.68 -21.20
N ASN A 533 8.78 8.73 -21.28
CA ASN A 533 7.93 7.69 -20.70
C ASN A 533 8.19 6.30 -21.34
N SER A 534 8.55 6.29 -22.63
CA SER A 534 8.79 5.07 -23.41
C SER A 534 9.71 5.37 -24.60
N PRO A 535 10.36 4.36 -25.22
CA PRO A 535 10.89 4.46 -26.58
C PRO A 535 9.80 4.77 -27.60
N VAL A 536 10.17 5.36 -28.74
CA VAL A 536 9.21 5.60 -29.84
C VAL A 536 8.69 4.24 -30.34
N TRP A 537 7.41 4.15 -30.70
CA TRP A 537 6.73 2.86 -30.99
C TRP A 537 7.50 1.87 -31.87
N TRP A 538 8.25 2.34 -32.87
CA TRP A 538 9.02 1.46 -33.77
C TRP A 538 10.34 0.95 -33.17
N GLN A 539 10.81 1.57 -32.09
CA GLN A 539 11.90 1.12 -31.22
C GLN A 539 11.43 0.00 -30.27
N CYS A 540 10.11 -0.25 -30.15
CA CYS A 540 9.54 -1.26 -29.26
C CYS A 540 9.45 -2.64 -29.93
N LYS A 541 9.81 -3.70 -29.18
CA LYS A 541 9.82 -5.11 -29.63
C LYS A 541 8.46 -5.59 -30.18
N ASP A 542 7.37 -5.10 -29.62
CA ASP A 542 5.98 -5.42 -30.02
C ASP A 542 5.26 -4.27 -30.75
N LEU A 543 6.00 -3.24 -31.15
CA LEU A 543 5.54 -1.99 -31.76
C LEU A 543 4.62 -1.12 -30.87
N ASN A 544 4.57 -1.36 -29.55
CA ASN A 544 3.67 -0.69 -28.61
C ASN A 544 4.41 0.19 -27.58
N PRO A 545 4.19 1.51 -27.54
CA PRO A 545 4.84 2.40 -26.58
C PRO A 545 4.22 2.37 -25.17
N SER A 546 3.14 1.60 -24.93
CA SER A 546 2.45 1.55 -23.63
C SER A 546 3.11 0.61 -22.61
N GLY A 547 3.97 -0.29 -23.08
CA GLY A 547 4.65 -1.28 -22.26
C GLY A 547 4.80 -2.62 -22.97
N GLY A 548 5.60 -3.52 -22.40
CA GLY A 548 5.91 -4.81 -23.01
C GLY A 548 4.89 -5.91 -22.69
N LEU A 549 5.02 -7.04 -23.40
CA LEU A 549 4.30 -8.26 -23.07
C LEU A 549 4.71 -8.74 -21.65
N PHE A 550 3.71 -8.95 -20.78
CA PHE A 550 3.89 -9.32 -19.36
C PHE A 550 4.75 -8.37 -18.51
N GLY A 551 5.00 -7.12 -18.95
CA GLY A 551 5.81 -6.16 -18.18
C GLY A 551 7.32 -6.39 -18.29
N LEU A 552 7.77 -7.12 -19.33
CA LEU A 552 9.18 -7.30 -19.67
C LEU A 552 9.73 -6.08 -20.45
N SER A 553 11.05 -5.98 -20.57
CA SER A 553 11.70 -4.87 -21.28
C SER A 553 11.19 -4.78 -22.72
N ASN A 554 10.77 -3.59 -23.17
CA ASN A 554 10.18 -3.42 -24.49
C ASN A 554 11.07 -2.69 -25.51
N LEU A 555 12.18 -2.06 -25.12
CA LEU A 555 13.14 -1.50 -26.09
C LEU A 555 13.81 -2.63 -26.87
N ASP A 556 13.78 -2.60 -28.20
CA ASP A 556 14.52 -3.55 -29.03
C ASP A 556 16.03 -3.27 -28.95
N GLU A 557 16.84 -4.34 -28.84
CA GLU A 557 18.30 -4.24 -28.70
C GLU A 557 18.95 -3.52 -29.90
N SER A 558 18.39 -3.68 -31.10
CA SER A 558 18.88 -3.00 -32.32
C SER A 558 18.60 -1.50 -32.31
N HIS A 559 17.60 -1.04 -31.56
CA HIS A 559 17.17 0.35 -31.48
C HIS A 559 17.69 1.12 -30.25
N ARG A 560 18.59 0.53 -29.43
CA ARG A 560 19.20 1.24 -28.28
C ARG A 560 20.01 2.47 -28.67
N ASP A 561 20.71 2.45 -29.81
CA ASP A 561 21.39 3.65 -30.33
C ASP A 561 20.37 4.68 -30.87
N ASP A 562 19.26 4.25 -31.48
CA ASP A 562 18.21 5.15 -31.95
C ASP A 562 17.49 5.85 -30.79
N HIS A 563 17.21 5.15 -29.69
CA HIS A 563 16.62 5.78 -28.51
C HIS A 563 17.52 6.90 -27.94
N ALA A 564 18.83 6.65 -27.87
CA ALA A 564 19.81 7.67 -27.48
C ALA A 564 19.94 8.83 -28.49
N ILE A 565 19.85 8.54 -29.80
CA ILE A 565 19.84 9.56 -30.87
C ILE A 565 18.57 10.42 -30.77
N TYR A 566 17.43 9.82 -30.45
CA TYR A 566 16.14 10.51 -30.38
C TYR A 566 16.19 11.68 -29.40
N LEU A 567 16.53 11.39 -28.15
CA LEU A 567 16.54 12.36 -27.06
C LEU A 567 17.66 13.41 -27.23
N ALA A 568 18.86 12.98 -27.62
CA ALA A 568 19.97 13.91 -27.87
C ALA A 568 19.67 14.88 -29.03
N THR A 569 19.02 14.40 -30.09
CA THR A 569 18.65 15.22 -31.26
C THR A 569 17.51 16.19 -30.93
N ILE A 570 16.52 15.81 -30.11
CA ILE A 570 15.51 16.74 -29.58
C ILE A 570 16.19 17.85 -28.77
N ALA A 571 17.07 17.49 -27.82
CA ALA A 571 17.73 18.45 -26.96
C ALA A 571 18.58 19.46 -27.77
N ARG A 572 19.29 18.98 -28.81
CA ARG A 572 20.03 19.84 -29.73
C ARG A 572 19.10 20.73 -30.58
N TYR A 573 18.05 20.17 -31.17
CA TYR A 573 17.14 20.92 -32.04
C TYR A 573 16.43 22.05 -31.28
N PHE A 574 15.99 21.81 -30.04
CA PHE A 574 15.33 22.82 -29.22
C PHE A 574 16.27 23.96 -28.82
N LYS A 575 17.56 23.66 -28.59
CA LYS A 575 18.60 24.68 -28.36
C LYS A 575 18.81 25.57 -29.59
N ASP A 576 18.95 24.96 -30.78
CA ASP A 576 19.22 25.70 -32.02
C ASP A 576 18.01 26.49 -32.55
N ASN A 577 16.79 25.92 -32.47
CA ASN A 577 15.61 26.46 -33.19
C ASN A 577 14.62 27.19 -32.27
N PHE A 578 14.57 26.86 -30.98
CA PHE A 578 13.70 27.52 -29.99
C PHE A 578 14.50 28.26 -28.88
N GLY A 579 15.83 28.23 -28.97
CA GLY A 579 16.74 28.79 -27.96
C GLY A 579 16.59 28.16 -26.57
N LEU A 580 15.98 26.98 -26.46
CA LEU A 580 15.73 26.28 -25.21
C LEU A 580 16.79 25.20 -25.00
N GLU A 581 17.65 25.41 -24.02
CA GLU A 581 18.66 24.43 -23.62
C GLU A 581 18.14 23.61 -22.43
N PHE A 582 18.13 22.29 -22.59
CA PHE A 582 17.79 21.38 -21.51
C PHE A 582 18.95 21.25 -20.53
N THR A 583 18.63 21.37 -19.24
CA THR A 583 19.54 21.14 -18.11
C THR A 583 19.89 19.66 -17.98
N SER A 584 18.89 18.80 -18.17
CA SER A 584 19.02 17.35 -18.06
C SER A 584 18.21 16.62 -19.13
N VAL A 585 18.65 15.40 -19.46
CA VAL A 585 17.96 14.46 -20.34
C VAL A 585 17.94 13.09 -19.68
N ASP A 586 16.75 12.57 -19.39
CA ASP A 586 16.52 11.21 -18.91
C ASP A 586 15.94 10.34 -20.05
N ALA A 587 16.23 9.05 -20.03
CA ALA A 587 15.75 8.08 -21.01
C ALA A 587 14.64 7.17 -20.44
N PHE A 588 14.27 7.34 -19.18
CA PHE A 588 13.42 6.38 -18.45
C PHE A 588 12.27 7.05 -17.70
N ASN A 589 11.29 6.23 -17.31
CA ASN A 589 10.22 6.57 -16.37
C ASN A 589 9.77 5.30 -15.61
N GLU A 590 10.00 5.27 -14.30
CA GLU A 590 9.74 4.14 -13.40
C GLU A 590 10.30 2.76 -13.89
N PRO A 591 11.53 2.66 -14.45
CA PRO A 591 11.91 1.58 -15.37
C PRO A 591 12.03 0.19 -14.75
N SER A 592 12.34 0.02 -13.46
CA SER A 592 12.37 -1.31 -12.82
C SER A 592 10.97 -1.96 -12.69
N ASN A 593 9.88 -1.28 -13.06
CA ASN A 593 8.53 -1.76 -12.79
C ASN A 593 7.93 -2.62 -13.91
N HIS A 594 7.42 -3.79 -13.53
CA HIS A 594 6.72 -4.73 -14.42
C HIS A 594 5.23 -4.41 -14.65
N PHE A 595 4.75 -3.20 -14.30
CA PHE A 595 3.37 -2.78 -14.60
C PHE A 595 3.23 -2.05 -15.94
N TRP A 596 4.34 -1.79 -16.65
CA TRP A 596 4.34 -1.30 -18.03
C TRP A 596 3.95 -2.41 -19.00
N LEU A 597 2.63 -2.60 -19.18
CA LEU A 597 2.03 -3.63 -20.03
C LEU A 597 1.64 -3.06 -21.41
N ALA A 598 1.67 -3.91 -22.44
CA ALA A 598 1.12 -3.59 -23.77
C ALA A 598 -0.39 -3.21 -23.80
N VAL A 599 -1.10 -3.42 -22.68
CA VAL A 599 -2.49 -2.95 -22.46
C VAL A 599 -2.56 -1.81 -21.44
N GLY A 600 -1.48 -1.05 -21.26
CA GLY A 600 -1.39 0.10 -20.37
C GLY A 600 -2.28 1.27 -20.81
N ASN A 601 -2.59 2.18 -19.89
CA ASN A 601 -3.39 3.38 -20.14
C ASN A 601 -2.55 4.65 -20.28
N GLN A 602 -1.28 4.50 -20.64
CA GLN A 602 -0.29 5.56 -20.86
C GLN A 602 0.95 4.97 -21.56
N GLU A 603 1.83 5.85 -22.05
CA GLU A 603 3.20 5.49 -22.45
C GLU A 603 3.97 4.92 -21.23
N GLY A 604 4.79 3.91 -21.45
CA GLY A 604 5.59 3.25 -20.41
C GLY A 604 6.52 2.18 -20.98
N CYS A 605 7.68 1.94 -20.36
CA CYS A 605 8.57 0.83 -20.71
C CYS A 605 9.38 0.34 -19.50
N HIS A 606 9.40 -0.99 -19.30
CA HIS A 606 10.34 -1.62 -18.37
C HIS A 606 11.75 -1.64 -18.98
N PHE A 607 12.79 -1.60 -18.16
CA PHE A 607 14.18 -1.79 -18.58
C PHE A 607 14.95 -2.59 -17.53
N ASP A 608 15.78 -3.55 -17.99
CA ASP A 608 16.74 -4.22 -17.12
C ASP A 608 17.89 -3.27 -16.72
N ILE A 609 18.47 -3.41 -15.52
CA ILE A 609 19.54 -2.51 -15.02
C ILE A 609 20.74 -2.43 -15.98
N LEU A 610 21.09 -3.54 -16.63
CA LEU A 610 22.19 -3.57 -17.61
C LEU A 610 21.82 -2.85 -18.92
N GLU A 611 20.54 -2.82 -19.28
CA GLU A 611 20.01 -2.07 -20.43
C GLU A 611 19.93 -0.57 -20.13
N MET A 612 19.50 -0.18 -18.92
CA MET A 612 19.59 1.20 -18.45
C MET A 612 21.03 1.72 -18.54
N ALA A 613 22.00 0.94 -18.05
CA ALA A 613 23.41 1.32 -18.07
C ALA A 613 23.96 1.49 -19.51
N ASP A 614 23.58 0.64 -20.45
CA ASP A 614 23.95 0.77 -21.87
C ASP A 614 23.32 2.03 -22.51
N VAL A 615 22.03 2.28 -22.26
CA VAL A 615 21.30 3.45 -22.77
C VAL A 615 21.89 4.77 -22.21
N ILE A 616 22.26 4.84 -20.93
CA ILE A 616 22.92 6.00 -20.31
C ILE A 616 24.25 6.33 -21.03
N ILE A 617 25.07 5.31 -21.30
CA ILE A 617 26.36 5.46 -21.99
C ILE A 617 26.15 5.94 -23.43
N ARG A 618 25.15 5.40 -24.13
CA ARG A 618 24.79 5.82 -25.49
C ARG A 618 24.29 7.26 -25.49
N LEU A 619 23.36 7.63 -24.60
CA LEU A 619 22.80 8.98 -24.52
C LEU A 619 23.88 10.04 -24.28
N ARG A 620 24.79 9.82 -23.31
CA ARG A 620 25.96 10.69 -23.08
C ARG A 620 26.79 10.87 -24.36
N LYS A 621 27.14 9.76 -25.01
CA LYS A 621 27.92 9.72 -26.26
C LYS A 621 27.24 10.44 -27.43
N GLN A 622 25.91 10.40 -27.55
CA GLN A 622 25.19 11.14 -28.59
C GLN A 622 25.07 12.63 -28.25
N LEU A 623 24.86 13.00 -26.98
CA LEU A 623 24.93 14.40 -26.54
C LEU A 623 26.32 15.01 -26.80
N ASP A 624 27.40 14.30 -26.49
CA ASP A 624 28.79 14.73 -26.76
C ASP A 624 29.03 14.96 -28.27
N ARG A 625 28.54 14.05 -29.12
CA ARG A 625 28.62 14.17 -30.60
C ARG A 625 27.89 15.40 -31.14
N LEU A 626 26.82 15.84 -30.47
CA LEU A 626 26.07 17.04 -30.82
C LEU A 626 26.59 18.30 -30.10
N GLY A 627 27.69 18.20 -29.34
CA GLY A 627 28.28 19.31 -28.59
C GLY A 627 27.45 19.75 -27.37
N MET A 628 26.57 18.88 -26.87
CA MET A 628 25.73 19.09 -25.69
C MET A 628 26.44 18.58 -24.43
N ASN A 629 27.71 18.96 -24.27
CA ASN A 629 28.61 18.46 -23.21
C ASN A 629 28.10 18.82 -21.80
N ASP A 630 27.53 20.02 -21.67
CA ASP A 630 27.08 20.60 -20.40
C ASP A 630 25.67 20.13 -19.98
N THR A 631 24.89 19.57 -20.91
CA THR A 631 23.59 18.96 -20.61
C THR A 631 23.79 17.66 -19.85
N ILE A 632 23.17 17.55 -18.67
CA ILE A 632 23.30 16.39 -17.77
C ILE A 632 22.55 15.18 -18.36
N VAL A 633 23.08 13.97 -18.19
CA VAL A 633 22.27 12.74 -18.33
C VAL A 633 21.69 12.42 -16.96
N SER A 634 20.37 12.46 -16.86
CA SER A 634 19.60 11.99 -15.71
C SER A 634 19.33 10.48 -15.83
N ALA A 635 19.22 9.82 -14.68
CA ALA A 635 18.77 8.43 -14.55
C ALA A 635 18.41 8.15 -13.07
N ALA A 636 17.56 7.18 -12.75
CA ALA A 636 16.78 6.32 -13.64
C ALA A 636 15.27 6.61 -13.53
N ASP A 637 14.88 7.70 -12.86
CA ASP A 637 13.48 8.10 -12.66
C ASP A 637 12.62 6.98 -12.03
N GLU A 638 13.15 6.34 -10.98
CA GLU A 638 12.54 5.16 -10.34
C GLU A 638 11.42 5.46 -9.35
N ASN A 639 10.29 4.73 -9.40
CA ASN A 639 9.08 5.03 -8.63
C ASN A 639 9.16 4.87 -7.10
N THR A 640 10.28 4.36 -6.58
CA THR A 640 10.50 4.27 -5.14
C THR A 640 11.96 4.54 -4.80
N TYR A 641 12.15 5.06 -3.58
CA TYR A 641 13.47 5.36 -3.04
C TYR A 641 14.34 4.09 -2.86
N ASP A 642 13.71 2.93 -2.66
CA ASP A 642 14.42 1.65 -2.62
C ASP A 642 14.82 1.16 -4.02
N TYR A 643 13.99 1.31 -5.06
CA TYR A 643 14.42 1.00 -6.43
C TYR A 643 15.47 1.96 -6.96
N ALA A 644 15.34 3.28 -6.71
CA ALA A 644 16.37 4.24 -7.07
C ALA A 644 17.72 3.94 -6.39
N ARG A 645 17.68 3.48 -5.12
CA ARG A 645 18.87 3.01 -4.43
C ARG A 645 19.40 1.70 -5.03
N PHE A 646 18.51 0.77 -5.40
CA PHE A 646 18.88 -0.52 -6.00
C PHE A 646 19.52 -0.36 -7.38
N THR A 647 18.97 0.48 -8.27
CA THR A 647 19.58 0.76 -9.59
C THR A 647 20.90 1.51 -9.44
N TRP A 648 21.00 2.42 -8.47
CA TRP A 648 22.24 3.15 -8.17
C TRP A 648 23.37 2.26 -7.62
N THR A 649 23.07 1.32 -6.69
CA THR A 649 24.10 0.50 -6.03
C THR A 649 24.27 -0.91 -6.60
N GLN A 650 23.31 -1.40 -7.38
CA GLN A 650 23.17 -2.79 -7.84
C GLN A 650 23.11 -3.84 -6.70
N THR A 651 22.83 -3.42 -5.46
CA THR A 651 22.73 -4.31 -4.30
C THR A 651 21.27 -4.46 -3.85
N PRO A 652 20.70 -5.67 -3.77
CA PRO A 652 19.28 -5.86 -3.46
C PRO A 652 18.93 -5.33 -2.05
N SER A 653 18.09 -4.31 -2.00
CA SER A 653 17.43 -3.81 -0.79
C SER A 653 16.14 -4.57 -0.51
N ASN A 654 15.72 -4.59 0.76
CA ASN A 654 14.39 -5.09 1.13
C ASN A 654 13.33 -4.07 0.69
N GLU A 655 12.62 -4.35 -0.39
CA GLU A 655 11.58 -3.49 -0.98
C GLU A 655 10.51 -3.06 0.05
N GLN A 656 10.38 -1.75 0.27
CA GLN A 656 9.22 -1.15 0.94
C GLN A 656 8.60 -0.07 0.04
N MET A 657 7.26 -0.11 -0.11
CA MET A 657 6.54 0.91 -0.87
C MET A 657 6.72 2.29 -0.23
N GLY A 658 7.55 3.13 -0.88
CA GLY A 658 7.92 4.45 -0.39
C GLY A 658 9.11 4.48 0.59
N GLY A 659 10.09 3.58 0.41
CA GLY A 659 11.21 3.26 1.31
C GLY A 659 12.24 4.33 1.70
N ASP A 660 13.51 3.92 1.87
CA ASP A 660 14.46 4.64 2.74
C ASP A 660 15.19 5.81 2.05
N ARG A 661 14.58 7.00 2.19
CA ARG A 661 15.14 8.32 1.86
C ARG A 661 16.59 8.50 2.29
N GLY A 662 16.90 8.17 3.54
CA GLY A 662 18.20 8.44 4.16
C GLY A 662 19.26 7.48 3.64
N ALA A 663 18.92 6.20 3.47
CA ALA A 663 19.82 5.23 2.87
C ALA A 663 20.11 5.53 1.38
N LEU A 664 19.12 6.08 0.65
CA LEU A 664 19.33 6.59 -0.71
C LEU A 664 20.23 7.84 -0.73
N TYR A 665 19.97 8.85 0.12
CA TYR A 665 20.82 10.04 0.22
C TYR A 665 22.29 9.66 0.49
N ASN A 666 22.51 8.72 1.39
CA ASN A 666 23.83 8.16 1.67
C ASN A 666 24.42 7.39 0.47
N ALA A 667 23.59 6.68 -0.31
CA ALA A 667 24.03 5.94 -1.48
C ALA A 667 24.48 6.85 -2.63
N VAL A 668 23.75 7.93 -2.93
CA VAL A 668 24.13 8.90 -3.98
C VAL A 668 25.39 9.71 -3.66
N ASN A 669 25.86 9.67 -2.40
CA ASN A 669 27.21 10.05 -1.99
C ASN A 669 27.65 11.45 -2.49
N GLY A 670 26.84 12.47 -2.22
CA GLY A 670 27.13 13.87 -2.57
C GLY A 670 26.88 14.26 -4.04
N LYS A 671 26.32 13.37 -4.86
CA LYS A 671 25.77 13.73 -6.18
C LYS A 671 24.53 14.61 -6.02
N LYS A 672 24.24 15.43 -7.03
CA LYS A 672 22.94 16.12 -7.16
C LYS A 672 21.83 15.07 -7.16
N LEU A 673 20.79 15.34 -6.38
CA LEU A 673 19.57 14.55 -6.28
C LEU A 673 18.36 15.47 -6.42
N TRP A 674 17.44 15.12 -7.31
CA TRP A 674 16.12 15.73 -7.46
C TRP A 674 15.06 14.69 -7.14
N ASN A 675 13.96 15.08 -6.49
CA ASN A 675 12.71 14.33 -6.59
C ASN A 675 12.01 14.83 -7.86
N THR A 676 11.94 14.00 -8.89
CA THR A 676 11.46 14.36 -10.22
C THR A 676 9.97 14.04 -10.45
N GLU A 677 9.33 13.31 -9.54
CA GLU A 677 7.88 13.08 -9.59
C GLU A 677 7.30 12.72 -8.23
N TYR A 678 6.18 13.36 -7.90
CA TYR A 678 5.28 12.94 -6.84
C TYR A 678 3.80 13.02 -7.27
N GLY A 679 3.04 11.96 -7.00
CA GLY A 679 1.60 11.90 -7.20
C GLY A 679 0.84 11.17 -6.08
N ASP A 680 -0.27 11.75 -5.64
CA ASP A 680 -1.25 11.09 -4.77
C ASP A 680 -2.69 11.52 -5.13
N GLY A 681 -3.68 10.72 -4.73
CA GLY A 681 -5.10 11.06 -4.88
C GLY A 681 -5.70 11.87 -3.71
N ASP A 682 -4.87 12.41 -2.81
CA ASP A 682 -5.30 13.21 -1.66
C ASP A 682 -5.43 14.68 -2.06
N GLY A 683 -6.61 15.04 -2.57
CA GLY A 683 -6.94 16.41 -2.97
C GLY A 683 -6.84 17.47 -1.86
N SER A 684 -6.69 17.07 -0.59
CA SER A 684 -6.41 17.99 0.53
C SER A 684 -4.98 18.54 0.50
N GLY A 685 -4.05 17.78 -0.08
CA GLY A 685 -2.61 18.06 -0.07
C GLY A 685 -1.88 17.74 1.24
N MET A 686 -2.55 17.23 2.28
CA MET A 686 -1.88 16.91 3.55
C MET A 686 -0.88 15.75 3.40
N SER A 687 -1.17 14.76 2.55
CA SER A 687 -0.23 13.68 2.21
C SER A 687 1.01 14.19 1.46
N MET A 688 0.82 15.10 0.50
CA MET A 688 1.89 15.81 -0.21
C MET A 688 2.75 16.65 0.75
N ALA A 689 2.16 17.39 1.69
CA ALA A 689 2.90 18.15 2.70
C ALA A 689 3.76 17.25 3.61
N ALA A 690 3.22 16.09 4.01
CA ALA A 690 3.97 15.09 4.78
C ALA A 690 5.11 14.46 3.97
N ALA A 691 4.91 14.22 2.67
CA ALA A 691 5.96 13.73 1.79
C ALA A 691 7.08 14.76 1.59
N LEU A 692 6.72 16.03 1.30
CA LEU A 692 7.63 17.16 1.13
C LEU A 692 8.53 17.37 2.36
N ASN A 693 7.96 17.43 3.57
CA ASN A 693 8.75 17.65 4.78
C ASN A 693 9.67 16.46 5.10
N MET A 694 9.23 15.22 4.85
CA MET A 694 10.10 14.05 4.98
C MET A 694 11.19 13.99 3.91
N ASP A 695 10.92 14.43 2.68
CA ASP A 695 11.93 14.54 1.63
C ASP A 695 13.01 15.58 2.03
N LEU A 696 12.60 16.78 2.40
CA LEU A 696 13.52 17.85 2.84
C LEU A 696 14.32 17.49 4.11
N LEU A 697 13.76 16.63 4.99
CA LEU A 697 14.40 16.17 6.23
C LEU A 697 15.31 14.95 6.08
N SER A 698 15.18 14.13 5.03
CA SER A 698 15.88 12.84 4.95
C SER A 698 16.34 12.39 3.57
N LEU A 699 15.72 12.90 2.50
CA LEU A 699 16.17 12.68 1.13
C LEU A 699 17.18 13.77 0.71
N HIS A 700 17.06 14.97 1.30
CA HIS A 700 17.84 16.17 0.99
C HIS A 700 17.94 16.48 -0.53
N PRO A 701 16.82 16.48 -1.27
CA PRO A 701 16.85 16.82 -2.68
C PRO A 701 17.19 18.32 -2.84
N THR A 702 17.77 18.69 -3.97
CA THR A 702 18.02 20.10 -4.33
C THR A 702 16.86 20.71 -5.13
N ALA A 703 15.96 19.88 -5.64
CA ALA A 703 14.71 20.31 -6.28
C ALA A 703 13.62 19.24 -6.13
N TRP A 704 12.37 19.67 -6.32
CA TRP A 704 11.20 18.79 -6.20
C TRP A 704 10.15 19.14 -7.27
N CYS A 705 9.72 18.13 -8.03
CA CYS A 705 8.73 18.25 -9.08
C CYS A 705 7.46 17.48 -8.75
N TYR A 706 6.31 18.12 -8.92
CA TYR A 706 5.03 17.42 -8.96
C TYR A 706 4.94 16.57 -10.25
N TRP A 707 4.01 15.61 -10.31
CA TRP A 707 3.59 15.00 -11.58
C TRP A 707 2.81 16.02 -12.44
N GLN A 708 1.56 15.74 -12.81
CA GLN A 708 0.75 16.65 -13.61
C GLN A 708 -0.07 17.63 -12.74
N PRO A 709 0.05 18.96 -12.93
CA PRO A 709 -0.73 19.95 -12.17
C PRO A 709 -2.23 19.93 -12.46
N ILE A 710 -2.66 19.41 -13.62
CA ILE A 710 -4.07 19.22 -13.98
C ILE A 710 -4.31 17.73 -14.20
N ASP A 711 -5.34 17.15 -13.58
CA ASP A 711 -5.72 15.74 -13.77
C ASP A 711 -7.24 15.57 -13.92
N SER A 712 -7.65 14.59 -14.72
CA SER A 712 -9.03 14.12 -14.84
C SER A 712 -9.49 13.39 -13.57
N ALA A 713 -8.58 12.71 -12.87
CA ALA A 713 -8.84 12.04 -11.61
C ALA A 713 -8.89 13.06 -10.45
N GLN A 714 -10.02 13.11 -9.75
CA GLN A 714 -10.20 14.05 -8.64
C GLN A 714 -9.14 13.84 -7.56
N GLY A 715 -8.53 14.94 -7.12
CA GLY A 715 -7.49 14.96 -6.09
C GLY A 715 -6.07 14.69 -6.56
N TRP A 716 -5.87 14.16 -7.78
CA TRP A 716 -4.54 13.95 -8.34
C TRP A 716 -3.86 15.25 -8.79
N GLY A 717 -4.55 16.06 -9.58
CA GLY A 717 -4.07 17.38 -9.98
C GLY A 717 -4.14 18.41 -8.85
N LEU A 718 -3.28 19.43 -8.95
CA LEU A 718 -3.46 20.70 -8.23
C LEU A 718 -4.75 21.40 -8.69
N PHE A 719 -5.12 21.22 -9.95
CA PHE A 719 -6.40 21.56 -10.55
C PHE A 719 -7.10 20.28 -11.05
N TRP A 720 -8.41 20.17 -10.85
CA TRP A 720 -9.22 19.06 -11.36
C TRP A 720 -9.95 19.47 -12.64
N GLY A 721 -9.80 18.67 -13.69
CA GLY A 721 -10.43 18.90 -14.99
C GLY A 721 -10.24 17.72 -15.94
N ASP A 722 -11.30 17.37 -16.68
CA ASP A 722 -11.23 16.37 -17.75
C ASP A 722 -10.29 16.87 -18.85
N ILE A 723 -9.10 16.29 -18.91
CA ILE A 723 -8.04 16.63 -19.86
C ILE A 723 -8.48 16.32 -21.31
N GLY A 724 -9.15 15.18 -21.54
CA GLY A 724 -9.58 14.73 -22.86
C GLY A 724 -10.66 15.63 -23.46
N ASN A 725 -11.66 16.02 -22.65
CA ASN A 725 -12.73 16.93 -23.04
C ASN A 725 -12.41 18.41 -22.73
N LYS A 726 -11.16 18.75 -22.42
CA LYS A 726 -10.68 20.11 -22.05
C LYS A 726 -11.56 20.87 -21.03
N THR A 727 -12.24 20.16 -20.12
CA THR A 727 -13.27 20.72 -19.24
C THR A 727 -12.76 20.88 -17.81
N LEU A 728 -12.92 22.06 -17.21
CA LEU A 728 -12.34 22.38 -15.90
C LEU A 728 -13.41 22.35 -14.79
N PHE A 729 -13.11 21.67 -13.67
CA PHE A 729 -14.03 21.54 -12.53
C PHE A 729 -13.63 22.38 -11.32
N GLY A 730 -12.34 22.67 -11.14
CA GLY A 730 -11.85 23.64 -10.15
C GLY A 730 -10.53 23.27 -9.49
N PRO A 731 -9.95 24.17 -8.68
CA PRO A 731 -8.73 23.91 -7.92
C PRO A 731 -8.95 22.88 -6.80
N SER A 732 -7.97 21.99 -6.61
CA SER A 732 -7.84 21.16 -5.40
C SER A 732 -7.30 22.01 -4.25
N ASP A 733 -7.61 21.65 -3.00
CA ASP A 733 -7.00 22.28 -1.82
C ASP A 733 -5.46 22.13 -1.82
N LYS A 734 -4.98 21.02 -2.39
CA LYS A 734 -3.58 20.75 -2.73
C LYS A 734 -2.87 21.90 -3.46
N HIS A 735 -3.54 22.69 -4.31
CA HIS A 735 -2.92 23.84 -4.97
C HIS A 735 -2.41 24.87 -3.96
N TYR A 736 -3.25 25.24 -3.00
CA TYR A 736 -2.90 26.20 -1.96
C TYR A 736 -1.84 25.62 -1.01
N VAL A 737 -1.90 24.31 -0.71
CA VAL A 737 -0.85 23.61 0.04
C VAL A 737 0.50 23.65 -0.69
N MET A 738 0.52 23.48 -2.02
CA MET A 738 1.75 23.61 -2.81
C MET A 738 2.31 25.05 -2.74
N ALA A 739 1.43 26.05 -2.80
CA ALA A 739 1.79 27.46 -2.69
C ALA A 739 2.50 27.83 -1.36
N HIS A 740 2.27 27.09 -0.27
CA HIS A 740 2.98 27.27 1.01
C HIS A 740 4.49 26.95 0.93
N TYR A 741 4.87 26.05 0.03
CA TYR A 741 6.28 25.71 -0.23
C TYR A 741 6.83 26.57 -1.35
N THR A 742 6.21 26.53 -2.54
CA THR A 742 6.79 27.06 -3.77
C THR A 742 6.97 28.57 -3.73
N ARG A 743 6.05 29.31 -3.10
CA ARG A 743 6.10 30.78 -3.06
C ARG A 743 7.10 31.32 -2.04
N HIS A 744 7.55 30.50 -1.10
CA HIS A 744 8.35 30.94 0.04
C HIS A 744 9.78 30.38 0.01
N ILE A 745 9.95 29.08 -0.21
CA ILE A 745 11.24 28.44 -0.42
C ILE A 745 11.62 28.69 -1.88
N ARG A 746 12.51 29.66 -2.15
CA ARG A 746 12.87 30.08 -3.52
C ARG A 746 14.27 29.62 -3.93
N PRO A 747 14.57 29.51 -5.25
CA PRO A 747 15.90 29.16 -5.73
C PRO A 747 16.99 30.05 -5.13
N GLY A 748 18.08 29.42 -4.64
CA GLY A 748 19.19 30.08 -3.96
C GLY A 748 19.08 30.15 -2.43
N MET A 749 17.97 29.75 -1.82
CA MET A 749 17.89 29.56 -0.36
C MET A 749 18.62 28.29 0.08
N GLN A 750 19.16 28.27 1.30
CA GLN A 750 19.71 27.06 1.93
C GLN A 750 18.58 26.29 2.63
N ILE A 751 18.42 24.99 2.36
CA ILE A 751 17.53 24.12 3.16
C ILE A 751 18.21 23.82 4.50
N MET A 752 17.46 23.88 5.60
CA MET A 752 17.96 23.72 6.97
C MET A 752 17.23 22.60 7.72
N ASN A 753 17.89 22.01 8.72
CA ASN A 753 17.21 21.13 9.66
C ASN A 753 16.15 21.91 10.49
N ALA A 754 14.94 21.36 10.51
CA ALA A 754 13.76 21.90 11.22
C ALA A 754 13.28 20.93 12.32
N GLY A 755 14.20 20.31 13.04
CA GLY A 755 13.91 19.24 13.99
C GLY A 755 13.87 17.86 13.31
N PHE A 756 13.18 16.91 13.95
CA PHE A 756 13.17 15.48 13.53
C PHE A 756 11.77 14.85 13.51
N SER A 757 10.70 15.62 13.74
CA SER A 757 9.32 15.11 13.76
C SER A 757 8.69 14.92 12.37
N GLY A 758 9.27 15.52 11.33
CA GLY A 758 8.71 15.51 9.96
C GLY A 758 7.48 16.41 9.76
N SER A 759 7.01 17.11 10.81
CA SER A 759 5.87 18.04 10.71
C SER A 759 6.21 19.33 9.95
N SER A 760 7.50 19.66 9.86
CA SER A 760 8.01 20.96 9.45
C SER A 760 9.26 20.87 8.59
N ALA A 761 9.43 21.84 7.68
CA ALA A 761 10.67 22.10 6.94
C ALA A 761 11.07 23.57 7.07
N ALA A 762 12.35 23.88 6.86
CA ALA A 762 12.87 25.24 6.92
C ALA A 762 13.86 25.54 5.78
N ALA A 763 13.87 26.79 5.35
CA ALA A 763 14.82 27.32 4.38
C ALA A 763 15.26 28.74 4.77
N TYR A 764 16.46 29.15 4.37
CA TYR A 764 17.03 30.44 4.73
C TYR A 764 17.59 31.20 3.53
N ASP A 765 17.17 32.44 3.38
CA ASP A 765 17.75 33.42 2.47
C ASP A 765 18.80 34.26 3.18
N ALA A 766 20.08 34.01 2.86
CA ALA A 766 21.21 34.74 3.42
C ALA A 766 21.39 36.16 2.87
N LYS A 767 20.70 36.54 1.78
CA LYS A 767 20.72 37.91 1.24
C LYS A 767 19.72 38.78 2.00
N GLU A 768 18.49 38.28 2.13
CA GLU A 768 17.38 38.99 2.78
C GLU A 768 17.34 38.78 4.30
N ASN A 769 18.23 37.94 4.86
CA ASN A 769 18.22 37.50 6.27
C ASN A 769 16.84 36.92 6.65
N LYS A 770 16.26 36.12 5.76
CA LYS A 770 14.88 35.62 5.86
C LYS A 770 14.86 34.12 6.13
N LEU A 771 14.41 33.75 7.33
CA LEU A 771 14.03 32.38 7.65
C LEU A 771 12.59 32.13 7.18
N VAL A 772 12.41 31.02 6.47
CA VAL A 772 11.13 30.42 6.08
C VAL A 772 10.94 29.14 6.88
N ILE A 773 9.78 28.96 7.50
CA ILE A 773 9.38 27.69 8.13
C ILE A 773 8.02 27.30 7.57
N VAL A 774 7.85 26.06 7.12
CA VAL A 774 6.57 25.50 6.63
C VAL A 774 6.19 24.32 7.51
N SER A 775 5.01 24.36 8.13
CA SER A 775 4.54 23.34 9.09
C SER A 775 3.09 22.96 8.80
N PHE A 776 2.77 21.66 8.86
CA PHE A 776 1.40 21.17 8.65
C PHE A 776 0.88 20.38 9.86
N ASN A 777 -0.44 20.31 9.99
CA ASN A 777 -1.16 19.48 10.93
C ASN A 777 -2.13 18.57 10.16
N ASN A 778 -1.81 17.28 10.07
CA ASN A 778 -2.67 16.24 9.48
C ASN A 778 -3.46 15.45 10.55
N ASP A 779 -3.50 15.91 11.81
CA ASP A 779 -4.43 15.35 12.79
C ASP A 779 -5.88 15.79 12.53
N LYS A 780 -6.80 15.12 13.23
CA LYS A 780 -8.23 15.44 13.27
C LYS A 780 -8.58 16.52 14.29
N GLU A 781 -7.65 16.80 15.21
CA GLU A 781 -7.73 17.85 16.22
C GLU A 781 -6.69 18.95 15.94
N GLN A 782 -6.81 20.09 16.62
CA GLN A 782 -5.79 21.14 16.57
C GLN A 782 -4.49 20.71 17.28
N ALA A 783 -3.34 21.09 16.72
CA ALA A 783 -2.01 20.77 17.24
C ALA A 783 -1.24 22.04 17.63
N GLY A 784 -0.48 21.97 18.73
CA GLY A 784 0.37 23.06 19.20
C GLY A 784 1.77 22.97 18.61
N PHE A 785 2.36 24.11 18.29
CA PHE A 785 3.72 24.20 17.75
C PHE A 785 4.55 25.22 18.54
N THR A 786 5.74 24.79 18.96
CA THR A 786 6.77 25.66 19.56
C THR A 786 7.97 25.68 18.63
N PHE A 787 8.28 26.85 18.08
CA PHE A 787 9.43 27.05 17.21
C PHE A 787 10.58 27.64 18.03
N ASP A 788 11.66 26.86 18.23
CA ASP A 788 12.88 27.35 18.87
C ASP A 788 13.84 27.92 17.83
N LEU A 789 14.07 29.24 17.95
CA LEU A 789 14.97 30.04 17.13
C LEU A 789 16.19 30.52 17.94
N SER A 790 16.47 29.91 19.11
CA SER A 790 17.58 30.29 20.02
C SER A 790 18.99 30.17 19.42
N LEU A 791 19.13 29.50 18.28
CA LEU A 791 20.39 29.32 17.56
C LEU A 791 20.67 30.42 16.52
N PHE A 792 19.78 31.41 16.36
CA PHE A 792 20.02 32.62 15.59
C PHE A 792 20.54 33.75 16.49
N SER A 793 21.56 34.49 16.05
CA SER A 793 22.16 35.59 16.82
C SER A 793 21.19 36.77 17.05
N LYS A 794 20.18 36.93 16.19
CA LYS A 794 19.06 37.87 16.36
C LYS A 794 17.83 37.40 15.60
N VAL A 795 16.65 37.63 16.16
CA VAL A 795 15.35 37.39 15.50
C VAL A 795 14.46 38.62 15.65
N ASN A 796 13.70 38.99 14.61
CA ASN A 796 12.71 40.06 14.70
C ASN A 796 11.44 39.61 15.45
N ALA A 797 10.81 40.54 16.19
CA ALA A 797 9.66 40.26 17.06
C ALA A 797 8.34 39.92 16.34
N THR A 798 8.33 39.86 15.00
CA THR A 798 7.14 39.61 14.18
C THR A 798 7.46 38.64 13.05
N ALA A 799 6.56 37.68 12.82
CA ALA A 799 6.51 36.81 11.66
C ALA A 799 5.33 37.20 10.76
N ASN A 800 5.55 37.25 9.44
CA ASN A 800 4.46 37.21 8.47
C ASN A 800 4.04 35.75 8.30
N VAL A 801 2.73 35.47 8.25
CA VAL A 801 2.21 34.09 8.27
C VAL A 801 1.13 33.91 7.22
N TRP A 802 1.24 32.82 6.46
CA TRP A 802 0.22 32.33 5.54
C TRP A 802 -0.44 31.11 6.16
N SER A 803 -1.75 30.92 5.95
CA SER A 803 -2.55 29.82 6.53
C SER A 803 -3.52 29.24 5.49
N THR A 804 -3.57 27.92 5.38
CA THR A 804 -4.56 27.17 4.60
C THR A 804 -5.15 26.07 5.48
N THR A 805 -6.47 25.95 5.50
CA THR A 805 -7.19 24.84 6.16
C THR A 805 -8.05 24.13 5.12
N VAL A 806 -8.05 22.78 5.15
CA VAL A 806 -8.81 21.95 4.20
C VAL A 806 -10.31 22.21 4.36
N GLY A 807 -11.01 22.45 3.24
CA GLY A 807 -12.39 22.93 3.22
C GLY A 807 -12.64 24.33 3.81
N GLY A 808 -11.62 25.00 4.36
CA GLY A 808 -11.72 26.30 5.04
C GLY A 808 -10.94 27.42 4.35
N GLU A 809 -10.16 28.20 5.12
CA GLU A 809 -9.32 29.30 4.61
C GLU A 809 -8.32 28.84 3.56
N LYS A 810 -8.04 29.69 2.56
CA LYS A 810 -7.12 29.40 1.44
C LYS A 810 -6.03 30.45 1.34
N TYR A 811 -4.80 30.07 1.67
CA TYR A 811 -3.58 30.90 1.58
C TYR A 811 -3.75 32.32 2.20
N ALA A 812 -4.49 32.40 3.31
CA ALA A 812 -4.84 33.63 3.99
C ALA A 812 -3.64 34.21 4.76
N GLN A 813 -3.51 35.55 4.80
CA GLN A 813 -2.37 36.23 5.42
C GLN A 813 -2.70 36.77 6.81
N MET A 814 -1.76 36.63 7.74
CA MET A 814 -1.80 37.18 9.10
C MET A 814 -0.39 37.48 9.62
N GLN A 815 -0.28 37.97 10.86
CA GLN A 815 1.00 38.12 11.57
C GLN A 815 0.99 37.40 12.92
N LYS A 816 2.16 36.98 13.39
CA LYS A 816 2.39 36.39 14.71
C LYS A 816 3.56 37.10 15.41
N THR A 817 3.51 37.19 16.74
CA THR A 817 4.58 37.78 17.55
C THR A 817 5.60 36.72 17.96
N VAL A 818 6.88 36.96 17.68
CA VAL A 818 7.99 36.18 18.24
C VAL A 818 8.33 36.74 19.63
N LYS A 819 8.38 35.89 20.65
CA LYS A 819 8.69 36.27 22.04
C LYS A 819 10.13 35.90 22.36
N GLY A 820 11.03 36.87 22.23
CA GLY A 820 12.48 36.62 22.29
C GLY A 820 12.89 35.79 21.08
N THR A 821 13.24 34.52 21.31
CA THR A 821 13.61 33.55 20.27
C THR A 821 12.58 32.43 20.08
N ILE A 822 11.38 32.55 20.66
CA ILE A 822 10.33 31.53 20.56
C ILE A 822 9.11 32.08 19.81
N LEU A 823 8.64 31.38 18.77
CA LEU A 823 7.30 31.55 18.21
C LEU A 823 6.41 30.41 18.72
N LEU A 824 5.21 30.73 19.18
CA LEU A 824 4.19 29.76 19.58
C LEU A 824 2.99 29.90 18.65
N ASP A 825 2.45 28.78 18.16
CA ASP A 825 1.18 28.78 17.44
C ASP A 825 0.35 27.50 17.69
N VAL A 826 -0.92 27.53 17.28
CA VAL A 826 -1.82 26.39 17.23
C VAL A 826 -2.39 26.28 15.81
N LEU A 827 -2.13 25.17 15.15
CA LEU A 827 -2.65 24.85 13.82
C LEU A 827 -3.99 24.11 13.95
N PRO A 828 -5.06 24.55 13.24
CA PRO A 828 -6.29 23.77 13.08
C PRO A 828 -6.01 22.34 12.58
N SER A 829 -6.95 21.42 12.76
CA SER A 829 -6.89 20.13 12.07
C SER A 829 -6.93 20.31 10.56
N GLN A 830 -6.22 19.44 9.85
CA GLN A 830 -6.10 19.47 8.38
C GLN A 830 -5.69 20.87 7.87
N SER A 831 -4.55 21.39 8.34
CA SER A 831 -4.08 22.74 7.98
C SER A 831 -2.57 22.81 7.77
N ILE A 832 -2.12 23.88 7.12
CA ILE A 832 -0.71 24.19 6.88
C ILE A 832 -0.46 25.69 7.08
N ARG A 833 0.70 26.03 7.65
CA ARG A 833 1.18 27.40 7.79
C ARG A 833 2.60 27.58 7.30
N THR A 834 2.85 28.74 6.70
CA THR A 834 4.21 29.21 6.39
C THR A 834 4.50 30.47 7.18
N TYR A 835 5.67 30.53 7.81
CA TYR A 835 6.16 31.67 8.58
C TYR A 835 7.36 32.26 7.86
N GLU A 836 7.34 33.57 7.59
CA GLU A 836 8.52 34.32 7.17
C GLU A 836 8.98 35.25 8.30
N ILE A 837 10.24 35.11 8.69
CA ILE A 837 10.83 35.74 9.87
C ILE A 837 12.19 36.33 9.48
N THR A 838 12.43 37.61 9.78
CA THR A 838 13.81 38.14 9.68
C THR A 838 14.64 37.58 10.84
N ALA A 839 15.67 36.81 10.52
CA ALA A 839 16.56 36.17 11.47
C ALA A 839 18.00 36.25 10.96
N PHE A 840 18.95 36.42 11.87
CA PHE A 840 20.36 36.56 11.58
C PHE A 840 21.10 35.36 12.16
N VAL A 841 21.95 34.71 11.35
CA VAL A 841 22.82 33.60 11.77
C VAL A 841 24.08 34.19 12.39
#